data_AF-A0A812UAI3-F1
#
_entry.id   AF-A0A812UAI3-F1
#
_cell.length_a   1.000
_cell.length_b   1.000
_cell.length_c   1.000
_cell.angle_alpha   90.00
_cell.angle_beta   90.00
_cell.angle_gamma   90.00
#
_symmetry.space_group_name_H-M   'P 1'
#
loop_
_entity.id
_entity.type
_entity.pdbx_description
1 polymer ?
#
loop_
_entity_poly.entity_id
_entity_poly.type
_entity_poly.pdbx_seq_one_letter_code
_entity_poly.pdbx_strand_id
1 'polypeptide(L)'
;MERFLHRRRDGRILDVDEFQVAKALLAGETELLGREVDSGEHLFDLCCHFGHESTAAAMISYRVPGCVFKGSHSLRSPPACESLGSRQALRGVCKCVGRKTCRHCSWGISDQKKGLWMEDWDASLQDAKSTAESSAAKPLVRALLEAFRSQAAVEGIDTADAMAYLLDVAILIGDAELARCCAKHCTRLPLRRWRSDELVRNIRDDFPLFRAEIREEDVLIAALAAGLELQHLTVTFWGGSVAEAIVLSADTELWQRVEGLQLRLGPWPTHEENSEMADLLLERSDGQVRLSSERMHRAKRAGLALSSFQAEVPFVCQGCGDDGYVRLSLLDLAILVGQSDCSRLCGPMDIVETGFTLQASLEAMPSEWEDEEPCSRCGSTSFRIADDWAESIASLPERRAAAAEALRRALQASRRKTAISAGCGLFQAMQCWACGKSVPIALVDLVLTFAAERPSLLQALEGREGELPPLGHWWEDSEQRVHQDPRSPQPMVESAEPHAQADSLGVAERQPAGAAASSSNDMQAQPDSTSEKESGSDQDTTSDLLTALRNSKSDNPPLSGDGVVIFRLTRKAHAEEVNAVLFDATGPLWPLHRRVLEAGCEVAPEWSPIKALFVPLTQPQLQELTQGNIYELGKVHLLALQSDAELLTEAFNGELQRSVRPKLRRETPRRDEEEGARDQEPLLVMEGGIDGVRTDSDLGYPVYEA
;
A
#
# COMPACT_ATOMS: atom_id res chain seq x y z
N MET A 1 -12.21 -54.85 19.00
CA MET A 1 -13.06 -53.67 18.76
C MET A 1 -14.41 -53.76 19.45
N GLU A 2 -15.11 -54.90 19.42
CA GLU A 2 -16.47 -55.06 19.99
C GLU A 2 -16.67 -54.55 21.43
N ARG A 3 -15.67 -54.63 22.31
CA ARG A 3 -15.80 -54.13 23.69
C ARG A 3 -15.93 -52.60 23.81
N PHE A 4 -15.66 -51.84 22.74
CA PHE A 4 -15.72 -50.37 22.73
C PHE A 4 -17.03 -49.84 22.16
N LEU A 5 -17.92 -50.70 21.66
CA LEU A 5 -19.12 -50.29 20.93
C LEU A 5 -20.37 -50.88 21.57
N HIS A 6 -21.44 -50.10 21.62
CA HIS A 6 -22.78 -50.60 21.88
C HIS A 6 -23.48 -50.82 20.54
N ARG A 7 -23.86 -52.06 20.23
CA ARG A 7 -24.57 -52.41 18.98
C ARG A 7 -26.01 -52.83 19.25
N ARG A 8 -26.89 -52.52 18.29
CA ARG A 8 -28.20 -53.18 18.21
C ARG A 8 -28.07 -54.62 17.72
N ARG A 9 -29.16 -55.38 17.89
CA ARG A 9 -29.28 -56.75 17.34
C ARG A 9 -29.14 -56.80 15.82
N ASP A 10 -29.38 -55.70 15.11
CA ASP A 10 -29.21 -55.58 13.66
C ASP A 10 -27.76 -55.23 13.24
N GLY A 11 -26.83 -55.14 14.20
CA GLY A 11 -25.42 -54.82 13.96
C GLY A 11 -25.09 -53.33 13.88
N ARG A 12 -26.08 -52.43 13.86
CA ARG A 12 -25.85 -50.98 13.82
C ARG A 12 -25.22 -50.52 15.13
N ILE A 13 -24.20 -49.67 15.01
CA ILE A 13 -23.55 -49.01 16.14
C ILE A 13 -24.54 -47.98 16.71
N LEU A 14 -24.85 -48.10 17.99
CA LEU A 14 -25.68 -47.16 18.75
C LEU A 14 -24.86 -46.09 19.43
N ASP A 15 -23.70 -46.49 19.96
CA ASP A 15 -22.88 -45.63 20.79
C ASP A 15 -21.46 -46.20 20.98
N VAL A 16 -20.56 -45.39 21.51
CA VAL A 16 -19.22 -45.79 21.97
C VAL A 16 -19.22 -45.94 23.49
N ASP A 17 -18.65 -47.03 24.01
CA ASP A 17 -18.45 -47.25 25.44
C ASP A 17 -17.24 -46.44 25.94
N GLU A 18 -17.48 -45.18 26.32
CA GLU A 18 -16.46 -44.23 26.78
C GLU A 18 -15.60 -44.78 27.92
N PHE A 19 -16.17 -45.58 28.83
CA PHE A 19 -15.45 -46.16 29.96
C PHE A 19 -14.41 -47.17 29.49
N GLN A 20 -14.74 -48.02 28.51
CA GLN A 20 -13.79 -48.98 27.95
C GLN A 20 -12.69 -48.29 27.14
N VAL A 21 -13.02 -47.20 26.44
CA VAL A 21 -12.02 -46.38 25.73
C VAL A 21 -11.06 -45.73 26.73
N ALA A 22 -11.56 -45.08 27.77
CA ALA A 22 -10.75 -44.48 28.82
C ALA A 22 -9.84 -45.50 29.52
N LYS A 23 -10.37 -46.70 29.83
CA LYS A 23 -9.59 -47.79 30.42
C LYS A 23 -8.45 -48.24 29.50
N ALA A 24 -8.69 -48.35 28.19
CA ALA A 24 -7.67 -48.72 27.22
C ALA A 24 -6.60 -47.62 27.05
N LEU A 25 -6.99 -46.34 27.05
CA LEU A 25 -6.06 -45.21 27.03
C LEU A 25 -5.12 -45.24 28.24
N LEU A 26 -5.67 -45.42 29.45
CA LEU A 26 -4.89 -45.51 30.69
C LEU A 26 -3.98 -46.75 30.75
N ALA A 27 -4.34 -47.82 30.05
CA ALA A 27 -3.53 -49.02 29.91
C ALA A 27 -2.43 -48.89 28.83
N GLY A 28 -2.37 -47.77 28.10
CA GLY A 28 -1.41 -47.54 27.01
C GLY A 28 -1.73 -48.33 25.74
N GLU A 29 -2.97 -48.79 25.56
CA GLU A 29 -3.39 -49.60 24.42
C GLU A 29 -3.75 -48.76 23.17
N THR A 30 -2.91 -47.77 22.83
CA THR A 30 -3.18 -46.80 21.74
C THR A 30 -3.28 -47.46 20.36
N GLU A 31 -2.42 -48.44 20.07
CA GLU A 31 -2.45 -49.23 18.82
C GLU A 31 -3.74 -50.04 18.64
N LEU A 32 -4.38 -50.43 19.74
CA LEU A 32 -5.66 -51.15 19.69
C LEU A 32 -6.80 -50.19 19.36
N LEU A 33 -6.75 -48.98 19.91
CA LEU A 33 -7.74 -47.93 19.68
C LEU A 33 -7.62 -47.30 18.28
N GLY A 34 -6.44 -47.37 17.67
CA GLY A 34 -6.17 -46.88 16.32
C GLY A 34 -6.67 -47.77 15.18
N ARG A 35 -7.25 -48.94 15.50
CA ARG A 35 -7.80 -49.85 14.49
C ARG A 35 -9.20 -49.41 14.08
N GLU A 36 -9.49 -49.48 12.78
CA GLU A 36 -10.84 -49.30 12.26
C GLU A 36 -11.79 -50.38 12.82
N VAL A 37 -13.04 -50.00 13.03
CA VAL A 37 -14.11 -50.94 13.37
C VAL A 37 -14.60 -51.66 12.11
N ASP A 38 -15.44 -52.68 12.25
CA ASP A 38 -15.91 -53.46 11.09
C ASP A 38 -16.68 -52.65 10.03
N SER A 39 -17.14 -51.43 10.35
CA SER A 39 -17.73 -50.50 9.39
C SER A 39 -16.70 -49.74 8.53
N GLY A 40 -15.40 -49.88 8.81
CA GLY A 40 -14.33 -49.08 8.21
C GLY A 40 -14.18 -47.68 8.82
N GLU A 41 -14.94 -47.36 9.85
CA GLU A 41 -14.84 -46.08 10.56
C GLU A 41 -13.80 -46.18 11.68
N HIS A 42 -13.09 -45.08 11.92
CA HIS A 42 -12.19 -45.00 13.06
C HIS A 42 -12.96 -44.74 14.35
N LEU A 43 -12.53 -45.30 15.49
CA LEU A 43 -13.22 -45.11 16.77
C LEU A 43 -13.32 -43.63 17.18
N PHE A 44 -12.32 -42.83 16.79
CA PHE A 44 -12.34 -41.37 16.95
C PHE A 44 -13.49 -40.70 16.18
N ASP A 45 -13.74 -41.10 14.93
CA ASP A 45 -14.82 -40.55 14.12
C ASP A 45 -16.18 -40.86 14.76
N LEU A 46 -16.34 -42.07 15.31
CA LEU A 46 -17.53 -42.48 16.04
C LEU A 46 -17.72 -41.66 17.33
N CYS A 47 -16.65 -41.43 18.10
CA CYS A 47 -16.71 -40.54 19.27
C CYS A 47 -17.19 -39.14 18.89
N CYS A 48 -16.68 -38.57 17.80
CA CYS A 48 -17.13 -37.26 17.31
C CYS A 48 -18.61 -37.30 16.88
N HIS A 49 -19.02 -38.34 16.15
CA HIS A 49 -20.39 -38.53 15.66
C HIS A 49 -21.42 -38.61 16.79
N PHE A 50 -21.11 -39.35 17.87
CA PHE A 50 -21.99 -39.52 19.02
C PHE A 50 -21.90 -38.39 20.06
N GLY A 51 -21.00 -37.42 19.87
CA GLY A 51 -20.83 -36.29 20.79
C GLY A 51 -19.97 -36.57 22.01
N HIS A 52 -19.15 -37.63 21.97
CA HIS A 52 -18.18 -38.00 23.02
C HIS A 52 -16.88 -37.21 22.87
N GLU A 53 -17.00 -35.88 22.88
CA GLU A 53 -15.90 -34.96 22.59
C GLU A 53 -14.75 -35.08 23.61
N SER A 54 -15.04 -35.36 24.89
CA SER A 54 -14.03 -35.59 25.93
C SER A 54 -13.21 -36.85 25.66
N THR A 55 -13.86 -37.94 25.25
CA THR A 55 -13.20 -39.19 24.90
C THR A 55 -12.36 -39.02 23.63
N ALA A 56 -12.88 -38.33 22.61
CA ALA A 56 -12.13 -37.98 21.41
C ALA A 56 -10.89 -37.12 21.73
N ALA A 57 -11.03 -36.10 22.59
CA ALA A 57 -9.93 -35.25 23.02
C ALA A 57 -8.83 -36.06 23.74
N ALA A 58 -9.23 -37.01 24.59
CA ALA A 58 -8.30 -37.90 25.27
C ALA A 58 -7.54 -38.78 24.27
N MET A 59 -8.20 -39.32 23.25
CA MET A 59 -7.52 -40.11 22.20
C MET A 59 -6.42 -39.31 21.49
N ILE A 60 -6.68 -38.03 21.17
CA ILE A 60 -5.67 -37.13 20.58
C ILE A 60 -4.51 -36.88 21.55
N SER A 61 -4.83 -36.60 22.82
CA SER A 61 -3.81 -36.31 23.84
C SER A 61 -2.87 -37.48 24.10
N TYR A 62 -3.38 -38.70 23.96
CA TYR A 62 -2.62 -39.95 24.05
C TYR A 62 -2.01 -40.40 22.72
N ARG A 63 -2.12 -39.59 21.65
CA ARG A 63 -1.56 -39.87 20.31
C ARG A 63 -2.00 -41.22 19.75
N VAL A 64 -3.29 -41.54 19.86
CA VAL A 64 -3.85 -42.73 19.23
C VAL A 64 -3.68 -42.62 17.70
N PRO A 65 -3.01 -43.59 17.03
CA PRO A 65 -2.82 -43.55 15.58
C PRO A 65 -4.17 -43.52 14.84
N GLY A 66 -4.26 -42.77 13.74
CA GLY A 66 -5.48 -42.71 12.91
C GLY A 66 -6.55 -41.71 13.39
N CYS A 67 -6.33 -41.01 14.51
CA CYS A 67 -7.17 -39.87 14.91
C CYS A 67 -7.02 -38.71 13.92
N VAL A 68 -8.01 -38.54 13.03
CA VAL A 68 -8.07 -37.44 12.08
C VAL A 68 -9.33 -36.60 12.33
N PHE A 69 -9.16 -35.35 12.75
CA PHE A 69 -10.22 -34.36 12.79
C PHE A 69 -10.49 -33.83 11.39
N LYS A 70 -11.74 -33.95 10.92
CA LYS A 70 -12.15 -33.56 9.55
C LYS A 70 -12.86 -32.19 9.50
N GLY A 71 -12.89 -31.44 10.62
CA GLY A 71 -13.52 -30.13 10.72
C GLY A 71 -14.95 -30.17 11.28
N SER A 72 -15.71 -29.09 11.08
CA SER A 72 -17.05 -28.88 11.66
C SER A 72 -18.04 -29.99 11.33
N HIS A 73 -17.95 -30.61 10.14
CA HIS A 73 -18.80 -31.74 9.74
C HIS A 73 -18.59 -33.01 10.59
N SER A 74 -17.45 -33.12 11.29
CA SER A 74 -17.22 -34.21 12.26
C SER A 74 -18.01 -33.99 13.54
N LEU A 75 -18.38 -32.74 13.82
CA LEU A 75 -19.20 -32.37 14.96
C LEU A 75 -20.66 -32.38 14.49
N ARG A 76 -21.54 -32.91 15.31
CA ARG A 76 -22.98 -32.87 15.03
C ARG A 76 -23.40 -31.43 14.75
N SER A 77 -24.00 -31.17 13.57
CA SER A 77 -24.48 -29.85 13.21
C SER A 77 -25.37 -29.30 14.33
N PRO A 78 -25.20 -28.04 14.75
CA PRO A 78 -26.19 -27.39 15.60
C PRO A 78 -27.57 -27.53 14.96
N PRO A 79 -28.65 -27.67 15.73
CA PRO A 79 -29.99 -27.55 15.17
C PRO A 79 -30.04 -26.23 14.42
N ALA A 80 -30.35 -26.29 13.12
CA ALA A 80 -30.36 -25.12 12.24
C ALA A 80 -31.06 -23.97 12.96
N CYS A 81 -30.33 -22.86 13.15
CA CYS A 81 -30.91 -21.67 13.75
C CYS A 81 -32.09 -21.28 12.85
N GLU A 82 -33.32 -21.42 13.37
CA GLU A 82 -34.52 -21.08 12.62
C GLU A 82 -34.35 -19.63 12.15
N SER A 83 -34.21 -19.44 10.84
CA SER A 83 -34.00 -18.12 10.27
C SER A 83 -35.18 -17.25 10.68
N LEU A 84 -34.99 -16.42 11.70
CA LEU A 84 -35.98 -15.41 12.08
C LEU A 84 -36.22 -14.59 10.82
N GLY A 85 -37.46 -14.58 10.35
CA GLY A 85 -37.88 -13.97 9.09
C GLY A 85 -37.50 -12.50 9.00
N SER A 86 -36.28 -12.22 8.55
CA SER A 86 -35.76 -10.89 8.31
C SER A 86 -36.23 -10.43 6.93
N ARG A 87 -37.48 -9.98 6.88
CA ARG A 87 -38.10 -9.32 5.73
C ARG A 87 -38.05 -7.80 5.84
N GLN A 88 -37.15 -7.25 6.66
CA GLN A 88 -36.94 -5.80 6.73
C GLN A 88 -35.77 -5.40 5.84
N ALA A 89 -36.16 -4.80 4.74
CA ALA A 89 -35.34 -4.18 3.73
C ALA A 89 -34.35 -3.16 4.33
N LEU A 90 -33.09 -3.55 4.46
CA LEU A 90 -31.98 -2.60 4.38
C LEU A 90 -31.76 -2.29 2.90
N ARG A 91 -32.40 -1.22 2.42
CA ARG A 91 -32.07 -0.58 1.15
C ARG A 91 -30.62 -0.12 1.22
N GLY A 92 -29.71 -0.86 0.58
CA GLY A 92 -28.28 -0.51 0.50
C GLY A 92 -27.33 -1.71 0.46
N VAL A 93 -27.78 -2.90 0.87
CA VAL A 93 -26.96 -4.12 0.76
C VAL A 93 -26.79 -4.46 -0.72
N CYS A 94 -25.57 -4.83 -1.13
CA CYS A 94 -25.25 -5.13 -2.54
C CYS A 94 -26.36 -5.91 -3.24
N LYS A 95 -26.65 -5.54 -4.49
CA LYS A 95 -27.55 -6.29 -5.40
C LYS A 95 -27.11 -7.73 -5.68
N CYS A 96 -26.05 -8.21 -5.03
CA CYS A 96 -25.50 -9.56 -5.00
C CYS A 96 -26.46 -10.62 -4.40
N VAL A 97 -27.77 -10.44 -4.49
CA VAL A 97 -28.77 -11.42 -4.03
C VAL A 97 -28.73 -12.60 -4.99
N GLY A 98 -27.97 -13.63 -4.64
CA GLY A 98 -27.90 -14.90 -5.38
C GLY A 98 -26.54 -15.18 -6.01
N ARG A 99 -25.75 -16.01 -5.31
CA ARG A 99 -24.71 -16.94 -5.82
C ARG A 99 -23.59 -16.44 -6.75
N LYS A 100 -23.48 -15.15 -7.04
CA LYS A 100 -22.26 -14.55 -7.61
C LYS A 100 -21.91 -13.31 -6.82
N THR A 101 -21.02 -13.48 -5.87
CA THR A 101 -20.58 -12.40 -5.01
C THR A 101 -19.53 -11.57 -5.71
N CYS A 102 -19.73 -10.27 -5.76
CA CYS A 102 -18.71 -9.37 -6.26
C CYS A 102 -17.59 -9.25 -5.22
N ARG A 103 -16.40 -8.89 -5.70
CA ARG A 103 -15.20 -8.60 -4.88
C ARG A 103 -15.43 -7.58 -3.76
N HIS A 104 -16.51 -6.78 -3.84
CA HIS A 104 -16.79 -5.68 -2.92
C HIS A 104 -17.60 -6.06 -1.68
N CYS A 105 -18.20 -7.26 -1.62
CA CYS A 105 -19.15 -7.61 -0.53
C CYS A 105 -18.81 -8.90 0.20
N SER A 106 -17.68 -9.50 -0.15
CA SER A 106 -17.21 -10.71 0.49
C SER A 106 -15.73 -10.85 0.26
N TRP A 107 -15.03 -11.15 1.35
CA TRP A 107 -13.69 -11.72 1.29
C TRP A 107 -13.77 -13.22 1.55
N GLY A 108 -12.82 -13.97 0.98
CA GLY A 108 -12.84 -15.43 0.89
C GLY A 108 -12.65 -15.89 -0.56
N ILE A 109 -11.74 -16.84 -0.80
CA ILE A 109 -11.37 -17.28 -2.14
C ILE A 109 -12.59 -17.87 -2.85
N SER A 110 -12.99 -17.23 -3.95
CA SER A 110 -13.93 -17.79 -4.91
C SER A 110 -13.23 -18.88 -5.73
N ASP A 111 -12.97 -20.05 -5.15
CA ASP A 111 -12.77 -21.22 -6.00
C ASP A 111 -14.16 -21.69 -6.46
N GLN A 112 -14.61 -21.11 -7.59
CA GLN A 112 -15.93 -21.33 -8.20
C GLN A 112 -16.23 -22.80 -8.48
N LYS A 113 -15.23 -23.70 -8.35
CA LYS A 113 -15.38 -25.12 -8.63
C LYS A 113 -15.50 -25.99 -7.38
N LYS A 114 -15.13 -25.53 -6.17
CA LYS A 114 -15.04 -26.42 -4.97
C LYS A 114 -15.28 -25.76 -3.59
N GLY A 115 -15.77 -24.53 -3.50
CA GLY A 115 -16.00 -23.88 -2.21
C GLY A 115 -17.08 -24.54 -1.36
N LEU A 116 -16.69 -25.44 -0.45
CA LEU A 116 -17.48 -25.81 0.73
C LEU A 116 -17.42 -24.62 1.68
N TRP A 117 -18.46 -23.79 1.65
CA TRP A 117 -18.62 -22.71 2.61
C TRP A 117 -19.19 -23.29 3.91
N MET A 118 -18.82 -22.71 5.05
CA MET A 118 -19.45 -23.09 6.30
C MET A 118 -20.97 -22.78 6.27
N GLU A 119 -21.76 -23.59 6.98
CA GLU A 119 -23.22 -23.50 7.01
C GLU A 119 -23.74 -22.15 7.57
N ASP A 120 -22.90 -21.42 8.31
CA ASP A 120 -23.15 -20.11 8.93
C ASP A 120 -22.72 -18.93 8.04
N TRP A 121 -22.58 -19.15 6.74
CA TRP A 121 -22.22 -18.14 5.74
C TRP A 121 -22.96 -16.78 5.88
N ASP A 122 -24.26 -16.80 6.21
CA ASP A 122 -25.10 -15.61 6.34
C ASP A 122 -25.19 -15.07 7.79
N ALA A 123 -24.52 -15.73 8.74
CA ALA A 123 -24.53 -15.34 10.14
C ALA A 123 -23.81 -14.00 10.34
N SER A 124 -24.35 -13.18 11.26
CA SER A 124 -23.69 -11.95 11.67
C SER A 124 -22.34 -12.25 12.33
N LEU A 125 -21.41 -11.30 12.30
CA LEU A 125 -20.14 -11.42 13.03
C LEU A 125 -20.34 -11.80 14.50
N GLN A 126 -21.36 -11.26 15.15
CA GLN A 126 -21.69 -11.59 16.54
C GLN A 126 -22.13 -13.05 16.70
N ASP A 127 -23.02 -13.55 15.84
CA ASP A 127 -23.49 -14.94 15.91
C ASP A 127 -22.36 -15.93 15.64
N ALA A 128 -21.51 -15.62 14.67
CA ALA A 128 -20.34 -16.43 14.35
C ALA A 128 -19.32 -16.42 15.49
N LYS A 129 -19.10 -15.27 16.14
CA LYS A 129 -18.26 -15.16 17.34
C LYS A 129 -18.81 -16.03 18.48
N SER A 130 -20.10 -15.92 18.80
CA SER A 130 -20.73 -16.76 19.82
C SER A 130 -20.66 -18.26 19.48
N THR A 131 -20.78 -18.61 18.19
CA THR A 131 -20.62 -19.99 17.71
C THR A 131 -19.18 -20.48 17.84
N ALA A 132 -18.20 -19.64 17.52
CA ALA A 132 -16.78 -19.94 17.68
C ALA A 132 -16.39 -20.08 19.14
N GLU A 133 -16.90 -19.23 20.03
CA GLU A 133 -16.71 -19.33 21.49
C GLU A 133 -17.31 -20.65 22.03
N SER A 134 -18.53 -20.99 21.62
CA SER A 134 -19.15 -22.26 21.97
C SER A 134 -18.35 -23.45 21.43
N SER A 135 -17.84 -23.34 20.22
CA SER A 135 -17.00 -24.37 19.60
C SER A 135 -15.65 -24.52 20.31
N ALA A 136 -14.99 -23.43 20.65
CA ALA A 136 -13.72 -23.42 21.40
C ALA A 136 -13.89 -23.96 22.83
N ALA A 137 -15.12 -23.91 23.39
CA ALA A 137 -15.44 -24.50 24.67
C ALA A 137 -15.56 -26.04 24.64
N LYS A 138 -15.77 -26.64 23.45
CA LYS A 138 -15.86 -28.09 23.28
C LYS A 138 -14.54 -28.77 23.64
N PRO A 139 -14.55 -29.86 24.43
CA PRO A 139 -13.32 -30.52 24.89
C PRO A 139 -12.35 -30.88 23.75
N LEU A 140 -12.87 -31.40 22.64
CA LEU A 140 -12.06 -31.80 21.48
C LEU A 140 -11.38 -30.60 20.81
N VAL A 141 -12.16 -29.55 20.50
CA VAL A 141 -11.65 -28.34 19.83
C VAL A 141 -10.65 -27.63 20.75
N ARG A 142 -10.94 -27.51 22.04
CA ARG A 142 -10.01 -26.94 23.02
C ARG A 142 -8.69 -27.69 23.06
N ALA A 143 -8.72 -29.02 23.10
CA ALA A 143 -7.51 -29.84 23.12
C ALA A 143 -6.67 -29.65 21.84
N LEU A 144 -7.33 -29.55 20.68
CA LEU A 144 -6.68 -29.26 19.40
C LEU A 144 -6.03 -27.88 19.39
N LEU A 145 -6.77 -26.83 19.78
CA LEU A 145 -6.25 -25.46 19.84
C LEU A 145 -5.06 -25.34 20.80
N GLU A 146 -5.12 -26.00 21.97
CA GLU A 146 -4.00 -26.03 22.92
C GLU A 146 -2.78 -26.80 22.38
N ALA A 147 -3.00 -27.88 21.62
CA ALA A 147 -1.93 -28.60 20.93
C ALA A 147 -1.22 -27.69 19.91
N PHE A 148 -1.96 -26.88 19.14
CA PHE A 148 -1.37 -25.89 18.24
C PHE A 148 -0.63 -24.78 18.97
N ARG A 149 -1.23 -24.24 20.05
CA ARG A 149 -0.59 -23.19 20.86
C ARG A 149 0.76 -23.67 21.42
N SER A 150 0.80 -24.89 21.95
CA SER A 150 2.01 -25.49 22.52
C SER A 150 3.01 -26.01 21.48
N GLN A 151 2.68 -25.96 20.18
CA GLN A 151 3.45 -26.60 19.10
C GLN A 151 3.75 -28.08 19.38
N ALA A 152 2.90 -28.75 20.16
CA ALA A 152 2.99 -30.19 20.33
C ALA A 152 2.85 -30.86 18.96
N ALA A 153 3.44 -32.03 18.75
CA ALA A 153 3.39 -32.72 17.45
C ALA A 153 1.93 -32.92 16.99
N VAL A 154 1.45 -32.07 16.07
CA VAL A 154 0.11 -32.11 15.49
C VAL A 154 0.10 -32.87 14.15
N GLU A 155 1.24 -33.43 13.73
CA GLU A 155 1.36 -34.08 12.43
C GLU A 155 0.34 -35.23 12.28
N GLY A 156 -0.55 -35.08 11.30
CA GLY A 156 -1.52 -36.10 10.90
C GLY A 156 -2.83 -36.09 11.69
N ILE A 157 -3.05 -35.12 12.57
CA ILE A 157 -4.28 -35.01 13.37
C ILE A 157 -5.38 -34.25 12.61
N ASP A 158 -5.00 -33.47 11.61
CA ASP A 158 -5.81 -32.44 10.98
C ASP A 158 -5.85 -32.60 9.46
N THR A 159 -7.06 -32.50 8.89
CA THR A 159 -7.19 -32.26 7.45
C THR A 159 -7.02 -30.77 7.15
N ALA A 160 -6.78 -30.42 5.88
CA ALA A 160 -6.77 -29.01 5.47
C ALA A 160 -8.09 -28.28 5.79
N ASP A 161 -9.22 -28.99 5.80
CA ASP A 161 -10.54 -28.46 6.18
C ASP A 161 -10.66 -28.25 7.69
N ALA A 162 -10.16 -29.19 8.49
CA ALA A 162 -10.06 -29.03 9.93
C ALA A 162 -9.21 -27.83 10.32
N MET A 163 -8.07 -27.62 9.64
CA MET A 163 -7.22 -26.47 9.92
C MET A 163 -7.85 -25.15 9.58
N ALA A 164 -8.55 -25.08 8.45
CA ALA A 164 -9.25 -23.86 8.09
C ALA A 164 -10.36 -23.54 9.10
N TYR A 165 -11.08 -24.56 9.59
CA TYR A 165 -12.06 -24.41 10.67
C TYR A 165 -11.44 -23.97 12.00
N LEU A 166 -10.35 -24.59 12.44
CA LEU A 166 -9.67 -24.22 13.69
C LEU A 166 -9.08 -22.81 13.61
N LEU A 167 -8.57 -22.42 12.44
CA LEU A 167 -8.11 -21.06 12.17
C LEU A 167 -9.26 -20.06 12.26
N ASP A 168 -10.42 -20.33 11.65
CA ASP A 168 -11.62 -19.48 11.77
C ASP A 168 -12.05 -19.34 13.23
N VAL A 169 -12.08 -20.44 13.99
CA VAL A 169 -12.41 -20.40 15.43
C VAL A 169 -11.41 -19.52 16.18
N ALA A 170 -10.11 -19.69 15.96
CA ALA A 170 -9.06 -18.91 16.61
C ALA A 170 -9.17 -17.41 16.30
N ILE A 171 -9.47 -17.06 15.05
CA ILE A 171 -9.72 -15.67 14.64
C ILE A 171 -10.96 -15.12 15.33
N LEU A 172 -12.09 -15.84 15.27
CA LEU A 172 -13.38 -15.36 15.78
C LEU A 172 -13.43 -15.22 17.30
N ILE A 173 -12.64 -16.00 18.05
CA ILE A 173 -12.48 -15.79 19.50
C ILE A 173 -11.51 -14.65 19.85
N GLY A 174 -10.86 -14.04 18.85
CA GLY A 174 -9.92 -12.93 19.03
C GLY A 174 -8.54 -13.32 19.58
N ASP A 175 -8.14 -14.59 19.46
CA ASP A 175 -6.83 -15.03 19.95
C ASP A 175 -5.77 -14.94 18.84
N ALA A 176 -5.04 -13.83 18.84
CA ALA A 176 -4.06 -13.54 17.80
C ALA A 176 -2.83 -14.47 17.80
N GLU A 177 -2.41 -14.97 18.97
CA GLU A 177 -1.29 -15.91 19.04
C GLU A 177 -1.71 -17.26 18.48
N LEU A 178 -2.87 -17.75 18.88
CA LEU A 178 -3.43 -19.00 18.39
C LEU A 178 -3.72 -18.94 16.89
N ALA A 179 -4.33 -17.85 16.41
CA ALA A 179 -4.60 -17.65 14.99
C ALA A 179 -3.31 -17.69 14.17
N ARG A 180 -2.24 -17.04 14.64
CA ARG A 180 -0.90 -17.10 14.02
C ARG A 180 -0.34 -18.52 14.01
N CYS A 181 -0.49 -19.27 15.10
CA CYS A 181 -0.05 -20.67 15.17
C CYS A 181 -0.84 -21.54 14.18
N CYS A 182 -2.17 -21.47 14.18
CA CYS A 182 -3.02 -22.21 13.24
C CYS A 182 -2.69 -21.86 11.78
N ALA A 183 -2.45 -20.58 11.46
CA ALA A 183 -2.13 -20.13 10.10
C ALA A 183 -0.84 -20.75 9.54
N LYS A 184 0.17 -21.01 10.39
CA LYS A 184 1.42 -21.68 9.96
C LYS A 184 1.20 -23.12 9.47
N HIS A 185 0.17 -23.79 9.99
CA HIS A 185 -0.18 -25.16 9.65
C HIS A 185 -1.32 -25.23 8.63
N CYS A 186 -2.00 -24.13 8.38
CA CYS A 186 -3.13 -24.09 7.47
C CYS A 186 -2.66 -23.87 6.03
N THR A 187 -2.93 -24.84 5.17
CA THR A 187 -2.70 -24.72 3.71
C THR A 187 -3.86 -24.05 2.98
N ARG A 188 -4.96 -23.78 3.68
CA ARG A 188 -6.16 -23.13 3.17
C ARG A 188 -6.36 -21.81 3.91
N LEU A 189 -6.82 -20.79 3.20
CA LEU A 189 -7.23 -19.55 3.86
C LEU A 189 -8.54 -19.77 4.63
N PRO A 190 -8.83 -18.95 5.67
CA PRO A 190 -10.05 -19.04 6.46
C PRO A 190 -11.32 -19.12 5.60
N LEU A 191 -12.29 -19.92 6.05
CA LEU A 191 -13.47 -20.31 5.27
C LEU A 191 -14.62 -19.31 5.38
N ARG A 192 -14.55 -18.38 6.34
CA ARG A 192 -15.62 -17.39 6.54
C ARG A 192 -15.51 -16.19 5.60
N ARG A 193 -16.69 -15.65 5.26
CA ARG A 193 -16.82 -14.35 4.62
C ARG A 193 -16.95 -13.23 5.62
N TRP A 194 -16.13 -12.23 5.40
CA TRP A 194 -16.12 -11.02 6.21
C TRP A 194 -16.78 -9.91 5.42
N ARG A 195 -17.62 -9.13 6.10
CA ARG A 195 -18.22 -7.94 5.54
C ARG A 195 -17.59 -6.72 6.20
N SER A 196 -17.26 -5.71 5.40
CA SER A 196 -16.61 -4.51 5.90
C SER A 196 -17.47 -3.77 6.95
N ASP A 197 -18.80 -3.81 6.82
CA ASP A 197 -19.76 -3.17 7.72
C ASP A 197 -19.89 -3.89 9.08
N GLU A 198 -19.43 -5.13 9.18
CA GLU A 198 -19.32 -5.84 10.46
C GLU A 198 -18.08 -5.43 11.25
N LEU A 199 -16.99 -5.11 10.55
CA LEU A 199 -15.69 -4.75 11.12
C LEU A 199 -15.49 -3.23 11.27
N VAL A 200 -16.14 -2.44 10.41
CA VAL A 200 -16.00 -0.99 10.37
C VAL A 200 -17.38 -0.38 10.36
N ARG A 201 -17.70 0.32 11.44
CA ARG A 201 -18.90 1.17 11.50
C ARG A 201 -18.51 2.58 11.10
N ASN A 202 -19.14 3.08 10.06
CA ASN A 202 -19.07 4.51 9.75
C ASN A 202 -20.00 5.25 10.70
N ILE A 203 -19.43 6.05 11.58
CA ILE A 203 -20.17 7.00 12.40
C ILE A 203 -20.21 8.30 11.60
N ARG A 204 -21.43 8.74 11.30
CA ARG A 204 -21.69 10.10 10.87
C ARG A 204 -22.02 10.88 12.13
N ASP A 205 -21.12 11.75 12.55
CA ASP A 205 -21.43 12.70 13.61
C ASP A 205 -22.47 13.71 13.08
N ASP A 206 -22.96 14.64 13.91
CA ASP A 206 -23.88 15.72 13.47
C ASP A 206 -23.26 16.66 12.40
N PHE A 207 -22.06 16.34 11.95
CA PHE A 207 -21.23 17.07 11.01
C PHE A 207 -20.85 16.17 9.83
N PRO A 208 -20.54 16.69 8.63
CA PRO A 208 -20.10 15.88 7.48
C PRO A 208 -18.69 15.29 7.68
N LEU A 209 -18.29 15.00 8.91
CA LEU A 209 -17.08 14.26 9.22
C LEU A 209 -17.43 12.79 9.36
N PHE A 210 -16.72 11.96 8.61
CA PHE A 210 -16.78 10.53 8.75
C PHE A 210 -15.78 10.10 9.80
N ARG A 211 -16.20 9.17 10.66
CA ARG A 211 -15.29 8.45 11.54
C ARG A 211 -15.47 6.96 11.30
N ALA A 212 -14.36 6.28 11.00
CA ALA A 212 -14.30 4.84 11.04
C ALA A 212 -14.16 4.39 12.51
N GLU A 213 -15.20 3.77 13.05
CA GLU A 213 -15.15 3.02 14.31
C GLU A 213 -14.86 1.56 13.95
N ILE A 214 -13.69 1.07 14.36
CA ILE A 214 -13.35 -0.34 14.22
C ILE A 214 -14.09 -1.14 15.29
N ARG A 215 -14.71 -2.24 14.89
CA ARG A 215 -15.44 -3.17 15.77
C ARG A 215 -14.69 -4.48 15.86
N GLU A 216 -14.90 -5.17 16.98
CA GLU A 216 -14.31 -6.49 17.22
C GLU A 216 -12.79 -6.49 17.02
N GLU A 217 -12.11 -5.52 17.62
CA GLU A 217 -10.67 -5.28 17.46
C GLU A 217 -9.83 -6.55 17.64
N ASP A 218 -10.14 -7.37 18.65
CA ASP A 218 -9.40 -8.62 18.92
C ASP A 218 -9.55 -9.62 17.77
N VAL A 219 -10.74 -9.71 17.16
CA VAL A 219 -10.99 -10.56 15.99
C VAL A 219 -10.19 -10.06 14.79
N LEU A 220 -10.16 -8.75 14.58
CA LEU A 220 -9.39 -8.11 13.51
C LEU A 220 -7.89 -8.31 13.67
N ILE A 221 -7.37 -8.14 14.89
CA ILE A 221 -5.97 -8.37 15.22
C ILE A 221 -5.61 -9.84 15.03
N ALA A 222 -6.50 -10.76 15.42
CA ALA A 222 -6.28 -12.19 15.22
C ALA A 222 -6.28 -12.58 13.74
N ALA A 223 -7.20 -12.02 12.95
CA ALA A 223 -7.20 -12.13 11.50
C ALA A 223 -5.86 -11.67 10.91
N LEU A 224 -5.43 -10.45 11.24
CA LEU A 224 -4.16 -9.89 10.79
C LEU A 224 -2.95 -10.75 11.19
N ALA A 225 -2.93 -11.25 12.43
CA ALA A 225 -1.88 -12.11 12.93
C ALA A 225 -1.81 -13.47 12.21
N ALA A 226 -2.93 -13.93 11.66
CA ALA A 226 -3.02 -15.10 10.79
C ALA A 226 -2.58 -14.82 9.33
N GLY A 227 -2.11 -13.62 9.00
CA GLY A 227 -1.60 -13.26 7.68
C GLY A 227 -2.69 -12.88 6.68
N LEU A 228 -3.86 -12.48 7.18
CA LEU A 228 -5.00 -12.13 6.35
C LEU A 228 -4.84 -10.74 5.74
N GLU A 229 -4.99 -10.65 4.42
CA GLU A 229 -4.92 -9.38 3.69
C GLU A 229 -6.26 -8.64 3.70
N LEU A 230 -6.34 -7.54 4.47
CA LEU A 230 -7.55 -6.72 4.59
C LEU A 230 -7.75 -5.70 3.45
N GLN A 231 -6.77 -5.55 2.56
CA GLN A 231 -6.79 -4.62 1.44
C GLN A 231 -7.95 -4.87 0.45
N HIS A 232 -8.48 -6.09 0.42
CA HIS A 232 -9.60 -6.47 -0.45
C HIS A 232 -10.97 -6.21 0.17
N LEU A 233 -11.04 -5.88 1.46
CA LEU A 233 -12.28 -5.55 2.14
C LEU A 233 -12.55 -4.05 1.99
N THR A 234 -13.26 -3.67 0.93
CA THR A 234 -13.66 -2.28 0.68
C THR A 234 -14.78 -1.86 1.63
N VAL A 235 -14.57 -0.76 2.34
CA VAL A 235 -15.58 -0.08 3.15
C VAL A 235 -16.44 0.77 2.21
N THR A 236 -17.73 0.41 2.15
CA THR A 236 -18.68 0.89 1.13
C THR A 236 -18.85 2.40 1.04
N PHE A 237 -18.59 3.15 2.12
CA PHE A 237 -18.96 4.56 2.20
C PHE A 237 -17.99 5.50 1.46
N TRP A 238 -16.71 5.19 1.47
CA TRP A 238 -15.61 6.09 1.10
C TRP A 238 -14.59 5.43 0.16
N GLY A 239 -14.88 4.20 -0.30
CA GLY A 239 -14.05 3.47 -1.25
C GLY A 239 -12.76 2.87 -0.70
N GLY A 240 -12.33 3.27 0.50
CA GLY A 240 -11.14 2.72 1.17
C GLY A 240 -11.29 1.28 1.65
N SER A 241 -10.17 0.63 1.97
CA SER A 241 -10.13 -0.72 2.56
C SER A 241 -10.21 -0.69 4.09
N VAL A 242 -10.54 -1.83 4.71
CA VAL A 242 -10.50 -1.98 6.18
C VAL A 242 -9.10 -1.70 6.73
N ALA A 243 -8.04 -2.06 5.99
CA ALA A 243 -6.67 -1.73 6.40
C ALA A 243 -6.45 -0.21 6.50
N GLU A 244 -6.99 0.56 5.55
CA GLU A 244 -6.93 2.03 5.58
C GLU A 244 -7.77 2.59 6.73
N ALA A 245 -8.95 2.01 6.96
CA ALA A 245 -9.81 2.37 8.08
C ALA A 245 -9.08 2.22 9.43
N ILE A 246 -8.30 1.15 9.62
CA ILE A 246 -7.50 0.94 10.85
C ILE A 246 -6.45 2.03 11.01
N VAL A 247 -5.68 2.30 9.95
CA VAL A 247 -4.61 3.30 9.94
C VAL A 247 -5.16 4.70 10.25
N LEU A 248 -6.31 5.02 9.67
CA LEU A 248 -6.98 6.32 9.77
C LEU A 248 -7.94 6.41 10.96
N SER A 249 -8.11 5.33 11.72
CA SER A 249 -8.97 5.32 12.90
C SER A 249 -8.40 6.23 13.98
N ALA A 250 -9.32 6.74 14.82
CA ALA A 250 -8.95 7.49 16.02
C ALA A 250 -8.29 6.61 17.10
N ASP A 251 -8.36 5.28 16.96
CA ASP A 251 -7.87 4.35 17.96
C ASP A 251 -6.36 4.16 17.82
N THR A 252 -5.61 4.74 18.75
CA THR A 252 -4.15 4.70 18.76
C THR A 252 -3.62 3.39 19.34
N GLU A 253 -4.37 2.76 20.25
CA GLU A 253 -4.01 1.48 20.87
C GLU A 253 -4.14 0.35 19.85
N LEU A 254 -5.26 0.32 19.12
CA LEU A 254 -5.46 -0.62 18.01
C LEU A 254 -4.32 -0.50 16.98
N TRP A 255 -3.97 0.72 16.58
CA TRP A 255 -2.87 0.92 15.65
C TRP A 255 -1.54 0.40 16.20
N GLN A 256 -1.21 0.65 17.47
CA GLN A 256 0.03 0.13 18.08
C GLN A 256 0.06 -1.40 18.09
N ARG A 257 -1.08 -2.05 18.41
CA ARG A 257 -1.22 -3.51 18.37
C ARG A 257 -1.03 -4.06 16.96
N VAL A 258 -1.55 -3.36 15.95
CA VAL A 258 -1.49 -3.75 14.54
C VAL A 258 -0.11 -3.47 13.91
N GLU A 259 0.52 -2.35 14.23
CA GLU A 259 1.86 -1.96 13.75
C GLU A 259 2.91 -3.02 14.12
N GLY A 260 2.79 -3.60 15.32
CA GLY A 260 3.65 -4.70 15.78
C GLY A 260 3.51 -6.00 14.97
N LEU A 261 2.43 -6.18 14.21
CA LEU A 261 2.22 -7.34 13.33
C LEU A 261 2.96 -7.24 11.99
N GLN A 262 3.71 -6.14 11.76
CA GLN A 262 4.44 -5.90 10.51
C GLN A 262 3.56 -6.09 9.28
N LEU A 263 2.37 -5.49 9.29
CA LEU A 263 1.48 -5.55 8.14
C LEU A 263 2.24 -5.10 6.91
N ARG A 264 2.41 -6.02 5.95
CA ARG A 264 2.74 -5.67 4.58
C ARG A 264 1.48 -5.08 3.98
N LEU A 265 1.20 -3.85 4.36
CA LEU A 265 0.29 -3.01 3.61
C LEU A 265 0.97 -2.87 2.26
N GLY A 266 0.40 -3.54 1.24
CA GLY A 266 0.95 -3.51 -0.12
C GLY A 266 1.03 -2.07 -0.62
N PRO A 267 1.56 -1.84 -1.84
CA PRO A 267 1.40 -0.55 -2.48
C PRO A 267 -0.10 -0.22 -2.45
N TRP A 268 -0.46 0.79 -1.68
CA TRP A 268 -1.84 1.19 -1.54
C TRP A 268 -2.33 1.56 -2.94
N PRO A 269 -3.55 1.14 -3.33
CA PRO A 269 -4.09 1.60 -4.59
C PRO A 269 -3.99 3.11 -4.58
N THR A 270 -3.38 3.68 -5.62
CA THR A 270 -3.61 5.08 -5.93
C THR A 270 -5.10 5.18 -6.10
N HIS A 271 -5.78 5.77 -5.12
CA HIS A 271 -7.21 5.95 -5.21
C HIS A 271 -7.51 6.70 -6.51
N GLU A 272 -8.64 6.38 -7.12
CA GLU A 272 -9.13 7.21 -8.23
C GLU A 272 -9.10 8.67 -7.77
N GLU A 273 -8.74 9.57 -8.69
CA GLU A 273 -8.83 11.00 -8.44
C GLU A 273 -10.20 11.27 -7.77
N ASN A 274 -10.20 12.02 -6.65
CA ASN A 274 -11.34 12.30 -5.78
C ASN A 274 -11.61 11.37 -4.59
N SER A 275 -10.58 10.82 -3.92
CA SER A 275 -10.82 10.10 -2.68
C SER A 275 -11.08 11.05 -1.51
N GLU A 276 -12.26 10.93 -0.88
CA GLU A 276 -12.70 11.68 0.31
C GLU A 276 -12.00 11.19 1.61
N MET A 277 -10.81 10.60 1.46
CA MET A 277 -10.09 9.94 2.56
C MET A 277 -9.52 10.95 3.56
N ALA A 278 -9.37 12.23 3.18
CA ALA A 278 -8.91 13.26 4.11
C ALA A 278 -9.93 13.54 5.22
N ASP A 279 -11.22 13.25 5.00
CA ASP A 279 -12.25 13.47 6.02
C ASP A 279 -11.98 12.63 7.29
N LEU A 280 -11.35 11.46 7.15
CA LEU A 280 -10.94 10.65 8.30
C LEU A 280 -9.71 11.18 9.04
N LEU A 281 -8.97 12.11 8.43
CA LEU A 281 -7.85 12.79 9.08
C LEU A 281 -8.31 14.00 9.87
N LEU A 282 -9.56 14.42 9.72
CA LEU A 282 -10.13 15.53 10.46
C LEU A 282 -10.62 15.08 11.85
N GLU A 283 -10.48 15.98 12.80
CA GLU A 283 -10.97 15.83 14.17
C GLU A 283 -11.67 17.13 14.60
N ARG A 284 -12.71 16.99 15.43
CA ARG A 284 -13.40 18.14 16.01
C ARG A 284 -12.99 18.32 17.46
N SER A 285 -12.44 19.48 17.79
CA SER A 285 -12.12 19.89 19.17
C SER A 285 -12.67 21.28 19.40
N ASP A 286 -13.48 21.44 20.44
CA ASP A 286 -14.00 22.76 20.86
C ASP A 286 -14.77 23.51 19.76
N GLY A 287 -15.54 22.77 18.96
CA GLY A 287 -16.30 23.33 17.84
C GLY A 287 -15.50 23.46 16.54
N GLN A 288 -14.16 23.49 16.61
CA GLN A 288 -13.27 23.64 15.47
C GLN A 288 -12.89 22.30 14.83
N VAL A 289 -12.81 22.28 13.51
CA VAL A 289 -12.30 21.20 12.67
C VAL A 289 -10.80 21.39 12.46
N ARG A 290 -10.01 20.35 12.71
CA ARG A 290 -8.54 20.36 12.57
C ARG A 290 -8.06 19.07 11.94
N LEU A 291 -6.90 19.08 11.29
CA LEU A 291 -6.23 17.83 10.90
C LEU A 291 -5.54 17.21 12.11
N SER A 292 -5.71 15.91 12.28
CA SER A 292 -5.05 15.11 13.29
C SER A 292 -3.62 14.77 12.84
N SER A 293 -2.64 15.54 13.33
CA SER A 293 -1.22 15.33 13.03
C SER A 293 -0.76 13.90 13.33
N GLU A 294 -1.29 13.30 14.41
CA GLU A 294 -1.02 11.91 14.77
C GLU A 294 -1.50 10.93 13.70
N ARG A 295 -2.74 11.07 13.20
CA ARG A 295 -3.26 10.20 12.12
C ARG A 295 -2.48 10.39 10.82
N MET A 296 -2.11 11.62 10.48
CA MET A 296 -1.27 11.88 9.31
C MET A 296 0.10 11.19 9.42
N HIS A 297 0.73 11.24 10.59
CA HIS A 297 1.99 10.54 10.84
C HIS A 297 1.84 9.02 10.73
N ARG A 298 0.76 8.45 11.29
CA ARG A 298 0.44 7.02 11.16
C ARG A 298 0.22 6.63 9.71
N ALA A 299 -0.60 7.39 8.98
CA ALA A 299 -0.86 7.19 7.56
C ALA A 299 0.41 7.24 6.71
N LYS A 300 1.27 8.24 6.93
CA LYS A 300 2.57 8.34 6.27
C LYS A 300 3.46 7.14 6.57
N ARG A 301 3.53 6.70 7.83
CA ARG A 301 4.33 5.54 8.25
C ARG A 301 3.80 4.23 7.65
N ALA A 302 2.49 4.11 7.54
CA ALA A 302 1.81 3.01 6.87
C ALA A 302 2.00 3.02 5.34
N GLY A 303 2.59 4.08 4.78
CA GLY A 303 2.84 4.23 3.35
C GLY A 303 1.64 4.71 2.54
N LEU A 304 0.59 5.24 3.17
CA LEU A 304 -0.58 5.77 2.45
C LEU A 304 -0.17 6.93 1.53
N ALA A 305 -0.75 6.95 0.33
CA ALA A 305 -0.53 7.99 -0.68
C ALA A 305 -1.28 9.28 -0.30
N LEU A 306 -0.84 9.93 0.78
CA LEU A 306 -1.48 11.13 1.33
C LEU A 306 -1.60 12.30 0.32
N SER A 307 -0.81 12.31 -0.74
CA SER A 307 -0.92 13.31 -1.81
C SER A 307 -2.20 13.21 -2.63
N SER A 308 -2.88 12.07 -2.65
CA SER A 308 -4.16 11.90 -3.35
C SER A 308 -5.38 12.17 -2.47
N PHE A 309 -5.17 12.44 -1.17
CA PHE A 309 -6.27 12.60 -0.22
C PHE A 309 -6.89 13.99 -0.33
N GLN A 310 -8.21 14.02 -0.46
CA GLN A 310 -9.00 15.25 -0.50
C GLN A 310 -10.12 15.19 0.54
N ALA A 311 -10.53 16.36 1.04
CA ALA A 311 -11.68 16.52 1.94
C ALA A 311 -12.77 17.32 1.24
N GLU A 312 -14.03 17.00 1.53
CA GLU A 312 -15.16 17.81 1.11
C GLU A 312 -15.46 18.88 2.16
N VAL A 313 -15.11 20.12 1.83
CA VAL A 313 -15.42 21.28 2.68
C VAL A 313 -16.76 21.87 2.25
N PRO A 314 -17.77 21.90 3.13
CA PRO A 314 -19.07 22.45 2.82
C PRO A 314 -18.99 23.98 2.63
N PHE A 315 -19.67 24.47 1.61
CA PHE A 315 -19.88 25.88 1.34
C PHE A 315 -21.36 26.17 1.12
N VAL A 316 -21.73 27.44 1.27
CA VAL A 316 -23.07 27.97 1.07
C VAL A 316 -23.02 29.01 -0.04
N CYS A 317 -23.85 28.84 -1.07
CA CYS A 317 -24.03 29.84 -2.12
C CYS A 317 -24.67 31.10 -1.55
N GLN A 318 -24.04 32.28 -1.71
CA GLN A 318 -24.58 33.54 -1.20
C GLN A 318 -25.87 33.99 -1.91
N GLY A 319 -26.03 33.65 -3.19
CA GLY A 319 -27.22 34.01 -3.96
C GLY A 319 -28.51 33.29 -3.55
N CYS A 320 -28.44 31.97 -3.28
CA CYS A 320 -29.63 31.15 -3.02
C CYS A 320 -29.61 30.35 -1.71
N GLY A 321 -28.50 30.38 -0.97
CA GLY A 321 -28.32 29.62 0.27
C GLY A 321 -28.19 28.12 0.07
N ASP A 322 -27.94 27.64 -1.15
CA ASP A 322 -27.75 26.21 -1.40
C ASP A 322 -26.39 25.73 -0.89
N ASP A 323 -26.38 24.55 -0.26
CA ASP A 323 -25.19 23.91 0.23
C ASP A 323 -24.48 23.18 -0.92
N GLY A 324 -23.16 23.36 -1.02
CA GLY A 324 -22.28 22.64 -1.92
C GLY A 324 -21.01 22.20 -1.19
N TYR A 325 -20.13 21.53 -1.92
CA TYR A 325 -18.87 21.01 -1.38
C TYR A 325 -17.72 21.37 -2.32
N VAL A 326 -16.61 21.83 -1.74
CA VAL A 326 -15.36 22.05 -2.46
C VAL A 326 -14.32 21.04 -1.98
N ARG A 327 -13.54 20.50 -2.92
CA ARG A 327 -12.50 19.53 -2.59
C ARG A 327 -11.20 20.23 -2.32
N LEU A 328 -10.69 20.06 -1.11
CA LEU A 328 -9.41 20.61 -0.68
C LEU A 328 -8.41 19.48 -0.46
N SER A 329 -7.17 19.68 -0.90
CA SER A 329 -6.07 18.75 -0.58
C SER A 329 -5.70 18.83 0.92
N LEU A 330 -4.95 17.85 1.41
CA LEU A 330 -4.41 17.91 2.78
C LEU A 330 -3.53 19.14 3.03
N LEU A 331 -2.81 19.62 2.01
CA LEU A 331 -2.01 20.83 2.12
C LEU A 331 -2.90 22.08 2.25
N ASP A 332 -3.94 22.17 1.42
CA ASP A 332 -4.92 23.26 1.46
C ASP A 332 -5.56 23.35 2.84
N LEU A 333 -6.03 22.22 3.37
CA LEU A 333 -6.62 22.14 4.70
C LEU A 333 -5.63 22.59 5.78
N ALA A 334 -4.41 22.06 5.76
CA ALA A 334 -3.39 22.39 6.77
C ALA A 334 -3.04 23.87 6.79
N ILE A 335 -3.00 24.52 5.62
CA ILE A 335 -2.80 25.96 5.49
C ILE A 335 -4.05 26.70 5.97
N LEU A 336 -5.24 26.31 5.52
CA LEU A 336 -6.52 26.95 5.85
C LEU A 336 -6.77 26.99 7.35
N VAL A 337 -6.51 25.89 8.06
CA VAL A 337 -6.65 25.80 9.52
C VAL A 337 -5.38 26.22 10.28
N GLY A 338 -4.37 26.77 9.60
CA GLY A 338 -3.16 27.33 10.22
C GLY A 338 -2.25 26.33 10.94
N GLN A 339 -2.36 25.02 10.61
CA GLN A 339 -1.61 23.96 11.27
C GLN A 339 -0.24 23.76 10.62
N SER A 340 0.76 24.45 11.17
CA SER A 340 2.15 24.39 10.68
C SER A 340 2.76 22.98 10.75
N ASP A 341 2.44 22.17 11.76
CA ASP A 341 2.97 20.81 11.88
C ASP A 341 2.39 19.85 10.82
N CYS A 342 1.10 19.99 10.48
CA CYS A 342 0.48 19.23 9.38
C CYS A 342 1.03 19.70 8.02
N SER A 343 1.18 21.03 7.84
CA SER A 343 1.76 21.62 6.63
C SER A 343 3.21 21.17 6.40
N ARG A 344 3.99 21.07 7.49
CA ARG A 344 5.34 20.49 7.50
C ARG A 344 5.35 19.05 6.96
N LEU A 345 4.34 18.25 7.29
CA LEU A 345 4.24 16.86 6.83
C LEU A 345 3.88 16.77 5.35
N CYS A 346 3.00 17.66 4.88
CA CYS A 346 2.55 17.74 3.49
C CYS A 346 3.63 18.22 2.52
N GLY A 347 4.48 19.17 2.92
CA GLY A 347 5.53 19.75 2.05
C GLY A 347 6.35 18.74 1.22
N PRO A 348 6.87 17.64 1.78
CA PRO A 348 7.62 16.63 1.03
C PRO A 348 6.79 15.61 0.24
N MET A 349 5.45 15.67 0.26
CA MET A 349 4.58 14.63 -0.29
C MET A 349 4.21 14.83 -1.77
N ASP A 350 4.79 15.81 -2.47
CA ASP A 350 4.43 16.16 -3.85
C ASP A 350 2.90 16.36 -4.03
N ILE A 351 2.23 16.93 -3.01
CA ILE A 351 0.81 17.25 -3.08
C ILE A 351 0.64 18.36 -4.13
N VAL A 352 -0.15 18.08 -5.15
CA VAL A 352 -0.45 19.05 -6.21
C VAL A 352 -1.17 20.24 -5.57
N GLU A 353 -0.64 21.44 -5.75
CA GLU A 353 -1.39 22.63 -5.37
C GLU A 353 -2.67 22.73 -6.17
N THR A 354 -3.71 23.15 -5.46
CA THR A 354 -4.96 23.57 -6.07
C THR A 354 -4.96 25.10 -6.17
N GLY A 355 -5.88 25.66 -6.95
CA GLY A 355 -6.13 27.11 -6.93
C GLY A 355 -6.41 27.64 -5.51
N PHE A 356 -6.90 26.77 -4.61
CA PHE A 356 -7.14 27.10 -3.21
C PHE A 356 -5.87 27.25 -2.38
N THR A 357 -4.75 26.61 -2.73
CA THR A 357 -3.51 26.73 -1.94
C THR A 357 -3.04 28.19 -1.85
N LEU A 358 -3.15 28.91 -2.98
CA LEU A 358 -2.76 30.32 -3.06
C LEU A 358 -3.72 31.23 -2.27
N GLN A 359 -5.03 31.03 -2.45
CA GLN A 359 -6.06 31.80 -1.74
C GLN A 359 -6.01 31.55 -0.23
N ALA A 360 -5.81 30.30 0.18
CA ALA A 360 -5.71 29.91 1.58
C ALA A 360 -4.45 30.48 2.26
N SER A 361 -3.35 30.68 1.53
CA SER A 361 -2.06 31.09 2.11
C SER A 361 -1.85 32.60 2.19
N LEU A 362 -2.26 33.37 1.17
CA LEU A 362 -1.80 34.76 1.03
C LEU A 362 -2.87 35.81 1.18
N GLU A 363 -4.10 35.49 0.81
CA GLU A 363 -5.20 36.43 0.84
C GLU A 363 -5.93 36.30 2.17
N ALA A 364 -6.41 37.43 2.72
CA ALA A 364 -7.47 37.34 3.72
C ALA A 364 -8.61 36.65 2.97
N MET A 365 -8.75 35.32 3.13
CA MET A 365 -9.84 34.57 2.52
C MET A 365 -11.06 35.35 2.94
N PRO A 366 -11.73 36.04 2.02
CA PRO A 366 -12.94 36.69 2.44
C PRO A 366 -13.85 35.55 2.85
N SER A 367 -14.71 35.78 3.84
CA SER A 367 -15.80 34.84 4.11
C SER A 367 -16.61 34.53 2.85
N GLU A 368 -16.44 35.30 1.78
CA GLU A 368 -17.02 35.12 0.46
C GLU A 368 -15.90 35.02 -0.59
N TRP A 369 -15.87 33.98 -1.42
CA TRP A 369 -15.01 33.93 -2.62
C TRP A 369 -15.84 33.84 -3.89
N GLU A 370 -15.23 34.23 -5.00
CA GLU A 370 -15.79 34.03 -6.33
C GLU A 370 -15.20 32.74 -6.92
N ASP A 371 -16.04 31.75 -7.19
CA ASP A 371 -15.65 30.57 -7.95
C ASP A 371 -15.85 30.83 -9.45
N GLU A 372 -15.01 30.23 -10.29
CA GLU A 372 -15.18 30.27 -11.75
C GLU A 372 -16.44 29.51 -12.16
N GLU A 373 -16.82 28.48 -11.39
CA GLU A 373 -18.05 27.73 -11.61
C GLU A 373 -19.24 28.41 -10.91
N PRO A 374 -20.22 28.94 -11.66
CA PRO A 374 -21.39 29.56 -11.05
C PRO A 374 -22.29 28.50 -10.40
N CYS A 375 -22.93 28.88 -9.29
CA CYS A 375 -23.88 28.04 -8.57
C CYS A 375 -24.91 27.43 -9.53
N SER A 376 -25.00 26.10 -9.58
CA SER A 376 -25.86 25.37 -10.50
C SER A 376 -27.36 25.73 -10.37
N ARG A 377 -27.78 26.27 -9.22
CA ARG A 377 -29.17 26.71 -8.98
C ARG A 377 -29.46 28.16 -9.36
N CYS A 378 -28.56 29.10 -9.05
CA CYS A 378 -28.86 30.53 -9.17
C CYS A 378 -27.89 31.33 -10.04
N GLY A 379 -26.80 30.71 -10.51
CA GLY A 379 -25.78 31.35 -11.32
C GLY A 379 -24.82 32.28 -10.55
N SER A 380 -24.98 32.42 -9.23
CA SER A 380 -24.06 33.19 -8.38
C SER A 380 -22.69 32.54 -8.37
N THR A 381 -21.63 33.31 -8.58
CA THR A 381 -20.24 32.88 -8.37
C THR A 381 -19.78 33.10 -6.93
N SER A 382 -20.56 33.77 -6.09
CA SER A 382 -20.21 34.03 -4.69
C SER A 382 -20.60 32.88 -3.76
N PHE A 383 -19.60 32.35 -3.06
CA PHE A 383 -19.72 31.23 -2.11
C PHE A 383 -19.03 31.55 -0.79
N ARG A 384 -19.50 30.95 0.30
CA ARG A 384 -18.92 31.10 1.66
C ARG A 384 -18.74 29.73 2.30
N ILE A 385 -17.62 29.48 2.99
CA ILE A 385 -17.44 28.29 3.82
C ILE A 385 -18.59 28.23 4.84
N ALA A 386 -19.23 27.06 4.98
CA ALA A 386 -20.34 26.89 5.92
C ALA A 386 -19.94 27.32 7.35
N ASP A 387 -20.89 27.88 8.11
CA ASP A 387 -20.59 28.52 9.41
C ASP A 387 -19.85 27.59 10.38
N ASP A 388 -20.16 26.29 10.34
CA ASP A 388 -19.51 25.30 11.19
C ASP A 388 -18.02 25.06 10.87
N TRP A 389 -17.58 25.35 9.65
CA TRP A 389 -16.16 25.35 9.25
C TRP A 389 -15.53 26.74 9.40
N ALA A 390 -16.32 27.81 9.33
CA ALA A 390 -15.81 29.18 9.40
C ALA A 390 -15.06 29.46 10.70
N GLU A 391 -15.50 28.89 11.82
CA GLU A 391 -14.82 28.99 13.13
C GLU A 391 -13.45 28.26 13.17
N SER A 392 -13.20 27.39 12.19
CA SER A 392 -11.97 26.59 12.06
C SER A 392 -10.91 27.26 11.20
N ILE A 393 -11.28 28.29 10.43
CA ILE A 393 -10.36 29.03 9.56
C ILE A 393 -9.41 29.83 10.45
N ALA A 394 -8.10 29.59 10.28
CA ALA A 394 -7.10 30.29 11.05
C ALA A 394 -6.90 31.74 10.58
N SER A 395 -6.31 32.55 11.46
CA SER A 395 -5.96 33.92 11.12
C SER A 395 -4.96 33.97 9.97
N LEU A 396 -4.98 35.04 9.15
CA LEU A 396 -4.04 35.19 8.03
C LEU A 396 -2.56 34.98 8.43
N PRO A 397 -2.06 35.50 9.57
CA PRO A 397 -0.69 35.22 10.02
C PRO A 397 -0.40 33.73 10.24
N GLU A 398 -1.34 32.98 10.83
CA GLU A 398 -1.19 31.54 11.08
C GLU A 398 -1.21 30.75 9.76
N ARG A 399 -2.09 31.11 8.83
CA ARG A 399 -2.13 30.51 7.49
C ARG A 399 -0.83 30.75 6.71
N ARG A 400 -0.29 31.97 6.76
CA ARG A 400 1.01 32.31 6.17
C ARG A 400 2.16 31.54 6.81
N ALA A 401 2.14 31.37 8.14
CA ALA A 401 3.14 30.57 8.84
C ALA A 401 3.10 29.08 8.41
N ALA A 402 1.90 28.53 8.29
CA ALA A 402 1.68 27.16 7.81
C ALA A 402 2.17 26.97 6.37
N ALA A 403 1.84 27.89 5.45
CA ALA A 403 2.30 27.88 4.06
C ALA A 403 3.83 28.00 3.95
N ALA A 404 4.44 28.89 4.73
CA ALA A 404 5.89 29.06 4.78
C ALA A 404 6.61 27.79 5.27
N GLU A 405 6.03 27.09 6.25
CA GLU A 405 6.58 25.82 6.74
C GLU A 405 6.46 24.70 5.69
N ALA A 406 5.33 24.59 4.98
CA ALA A 406 5.18 23.66 3.87
C ALA A 406 6.22 23.92 2.76
N LEU A 407 6.36 25.18 2.34
CA LEU A 407 7.34 25.59 1.31
C LEU A 407 8.77 25.26 1.74
N ARG A 408 9.13 25.59 2.98
CA ARG A 408 10.45 25.25 3.54
C ARG A 408 10.73 23.75 3.43
N ARG A 409 9.75 22.89 3.75
CA ARG A 409 9.92 21.44 3.70
C ARG A 409 9.94 20.88 2.27
N ALA A 410 9.13 21.42 1.38
CA ALA A 410 9.14 21.05 -0.03
C ALA A 410 10.52 21.34 -0.66
N LEU A 411 11.08 22.53 -0.40
CA LEU A 411 12.43 22.90 -0.86
C LEU A 411 13.51 21.97 -0.29
N GLN A 412 13.44 21.63 1.00
CA GLN A 412 14.36 20.68 1.62
C GLN A 412 14.25 19.27 1.00
N ALA A 413 13.04 18.81 0.69
CA ALA A 413 12.81 17.51 0.08
C ALA A 413 13.36 17.45 -1.35
N SER A 414 13.05 18.47 -2.16
CA SER A 414 13.57 18.58 -3.53
C SER A 414 15.11 18.63 -3.56
N ARG A 415 15.73 19.41 -2.66
CA ARG A 415 17.18 19.43 -2.52
C ARG A 415 17.74 18.04 -2.15
N ARG A 416 17.13 17.32 -1.23
CA ARG A 416 17.55 15.94 -0.86
C ARG A 416 17.42 14.98 -2.03
N LYS A 417 16.31 15.01 -2.76
CA LYS A 417 16.09 14.18 -3.97
C LYS A 417 17.20 14.43 -5.00
N THR A 418 17.52 15.69 -5.24
CA THR A 418 18.59 16.12 -6.15
C THR A 418 19.98 15.73 -5.64
N ALA A 419 20.22 15.85 -4.34
CA ALA A 419 21.47 15.40 -3.72
C ALA A 419 21.66 13.88 -3.82
N ILE A 420 20.59 13.10 -3.71
CA ILE A 420 20.66 11.63 -3.87
C ILE A 420 20.90 11.25 -5.33
N SER A 421 20.20 11.88 -6.27
CA SER A 421 20.31 11.53 -7.70
C SER A 421 21.59 12.04 -8.36
N ALA A 422 22.02 13.27 -8.02
CA ALA A 422 23.11 13.96 -8.68
C ALA A 422 24.31 14.25 -7.77
N GLY A 423 24.18 14.15 -6.43
CA GLY A 423 25.17 14.68 -5.49
C GLY A 423 26.56 14.04 -5.60
N CYS A 424 26.65 12.72 -5.75
CA CYS A 424 27.95 12.05 -5.94
C CYS A 424 28.61 12.49 -7.26
N GLY A 425 27.86 12.54 -8.35
CA GLY A 425 28.36 12.98 -9.66
C GLY A 425 28.76 14.46 -9.67
N LEU A 426 27.95 15.31 -9.03
CA LEU A 426 28.23 16.74 -8.87
C LEU A 426 29.48 16.97 -8.04
N PHE A 427 29.63 16.29 -6.90
CA PHE A 427 30.79 16.41 -6.05
C PHE A 427 32.08 15.99 -6.78
N GLN A 428 32.03 14.86 -7.49
CA GLN A 428 33.15 14.41 -8.33
C GLN A 428 33.47 15.40 -9.44
N ALA A 429 32.45 15.92 -10.13
CA ALA A 429 32.63 16.93 -11.18
C ALA A 429 33.28 18.22 -10.63
N MET A 430 32.85 18.68 -9.45
CA MET A 430 33.43 19.84 -8.79
C MET A 430 34.86 19.58 -8.31
N GLN A 431 35.19 18.39 -7.81
CA GLN A 431 36.56 18.01 -7.46
C GLN A 431 37.49 17.95 -8.68
N CYS A 432 36.99 17.39 -9.79
CA CYS A 432 37.68 17.37 -11.07
C CYS A 432 37.92 18.80 -11.60
N TRP A 433 36.89 19.65 -11.56
CA TRP A 433 36.99 21.07 -11.92
C TRP A 433 38.01 21.81 -11.05
N ALA A 434 38.02 21.53 -9.75
CA ALA A 434 38.98 22.10 -8.81
C ALA A 434 40.41 21.54 -8.96
N CYS A 435 40.67 20.67 -9.94
CA CYS A 435 41.97 20.06 -10.21
C CYS A 435 42.58 19.39 -8.97
N GLY A 436 41.76 18.72 -8.17
CA GLY A 436 42.18 18.05 -6.93
C GLY A 436 42.30 18.97 -5.70
N LYS A 437 41.93 20.26 -5.80
CA LYS A 437 41.79 21.13 -4.62
C LYS A 437 40.49 20.82 -3.87
N SER A 438 40.49 21.07 -2.55
CA SER A 438 39.29 20.93 -1.73
C SER A 438 38.21 21.91 -2.17
N VAL A 439 37.03 21.38 -2.53
CA VAL A 439 35.83 22.17 -2.80
C VAL A 439 35.13 22.44 -1.47
N PRO A 440 34.82 23.71 -1.12
CA PRO A 440 34.02 24.00 0.08
C PRO A 440 32.64 23.34 -0.02
N ILE A 441 32.23 22.63 1.04
CA ILE A 441 30.91 21.96 1.10
C ILE A 441 29.78 22.96 0.86
N ALA A 442 29.90 24.18 1.39
CA ALA A 442 28.94 25.26 1.17
C ALA A 442 28.70 25.59 -0.33
N LEU A 443 29.70 25.43 -1.19
CA LEU A 443 29.55 25.63 -2.63
C LEU A 443 28.79 24.47 -3.29
N VAL A 444 29.07 23.23 -2.87
CA VAL A 444 28.33 22.04 -3.34
C VAL A 444 26.86 22.17 -2.94
N ASP A 445 26.59 22.62 -1.72
CA ASP A 445 25.25 22.86 -1.20
C ASP A 445 24.51 23.96 -1.95
N LEU A 446 25.20 25.04 -2.32
CA LEU A 446 24.64 26.10 -3.14
C LEU A 446 24.24 25.57 -4.52
N VAL A 447 25.12 24.78 -5.16
CA VAL A 447 24.81 24.20 -6.48
C VAL A 447 23.68 23.20 -6.41
N LEU A 448 23.64 22.33 -5.40
CA LEU A 448 22.51 21.40 -5.17
C LEU A 448 21.20 22.14 -4.93
N THR A 449 21.26 23.29 -4.26
CA THR A 449 20.08 24.14 -4.04
C THR A 449 19.57 24.74 -5.34
N PHE A 450 20.47 25.23 -6.22
CA PHE A 450 20.08 25.75 -7.54
C PHE A 450 19.61 24.65 -8.51
N ALA A 451 20.19 23.45 -8.40
CA ALA A 451 19.83 22.31 -9.22
C ALA A 451 18.53 21.63 -8.77
N ALA A 452 18.08 21.89 -7.54
CA ALA A 452 16.85 21.32 -7.02
C ALA A 452 15.65 21.75 -7.86
N GLU A 453 14.79 20.78 -8.21
CA GLU A 453 13.51 21.07 -8.87
C GLU A 453 12.72 22.06 -8.03
N ARG A 454 12.21 23.13 -8.64
CA ARG A 454 11.35 24.07 -7.92
C ARG A 454 10.05 23.34 -7.56
N PRO A 455 9.70 23.20 -6.27
CA PRO A 455 8.41 22.64 -5.91
C PRO A 455 7.29 23.48 -6.54
N SER A 456 6.17 22.86 -6.90
CA SER A 456 4.97 23.58 -7.36
C SER A 456 4.66 24.75 -6.44
N LEU A 457 4.84 24.56 -5.12
CA LEU A 457 4.45 25.55 -4.10
C LEU A 457 5.21 26.85 -4.23
N LEU A 458 6.47 26.76 -4.67
CA LEU A 458 7.25 27.95 -4.96
C LEU A 458 6.71 28.67 -6.21
N GLN A 459 6.27 27.91 -7.22
CA GLN A 459 5.69 28.48 -8.45
C GLN A 459 4.34 29.14 -8.18
N ALA A 460 3.47 28.54 -7.35
CA ALA A 460 2.22 29.18 -6.95
C ALA A 460 2.46 30.47 -6.17
N LEU A 461 3.53 30.54 -5.39
CA LEU A 461 3.89 31.69 -4.56
C LEU A 461 4.82 32.70 -5.27
N GLU A 462 5.15 32.48 -6.55
CA GLU A 462 6.14 33.28 -7.27
C GLU A 462 5.74 34.77 -7.30
N GLY A 463 6.64 35.64 -6.83
CA GLY A 463 6.41 37.08 -6.72
C GLY A 463 5.70 37.54 -5.45
N ARG A 464 5.29 36.63 -4.56
CA ARG A 464 4.68 36.93 -3.24
C ARG A 464 5.46 36.33 -2.06
N GLU A 465 6.68 35.85 -2.28
CA GLU A 465 7.51 35.21 -1.25
C GLU A 465 7.84 36.15 -0.08
N GLY A 466 7.88 37.46 -0.33
CA GLY A 466 8.11 38.49 0.69
C GLY A 466 6.95 38.68 1.68
N GLU A 467 5.77 38.11 1.40
CA GLU A 467 4.62 38.17 2.31
C GLU A 467 4.58 37.04 3.34
N LEU A 468 5.36 35.98 3.10
CA LEU A 468 5.53 34.89 4.03
C LEU A 468 6.50 35.29 5.14
N PRO A 469 6.34 34.73 6.35
CA PRO A 469 7.38 34.83 7.37
C PRO A 469 8.74 34.45 6.77
N PRO A 470 9.82 35.16 7.14
CA PRO A 470 11.15 34.85 6.62
C PRO A 470 11.40 33.34 6.68
N LEU A 471 11.72 32.73 5.54
CA LEU A 471 11.94 31.28 5.48
C LEU A 471 13.13 30.84 6.36
N GLY A 472 13.90 31.80 6.88
CA GLY A 472 15.15 31.58 7.62
C GLY A 472 16.24 31.08 6.67
N HIS A 473 17.43 30.84 7.20
CA HIS A 473 18.44 30.03 6.51
C HIS A 473 17.96 28.58 6.48
N TRP A 474 16.97 28.28 5.63
CA TRP A 474 16.33 26.97 5.55
C TRP A 474 17.32 25.85 5.19
N TRP A 475 18.52 26.21 4.72
CA TRP A 475 19.65 25.31 4.49
C TRP A 475 20.51 25.00 5.74
N GLU A 476 20.52 25.85 6.78
CA GLU A 476 21.39 25.67 7.98
C GLU A 476 20.82 24.67 9.00
N ASP A 477 19.49 24.58 9.12
CA ASP A 477 18.81 23.73 10.11
C ASP A 477 19.00 22.21 9.87
N SER A 478 19.52 21.81 8.71
CA SER A 478 19.63 20.41 8.29
C SER A 478 20.83 19.68 8.91
N GLU A 479 21.92 20.38 9.25
CA GLU A 479 23.14 19.76 9.78
C GLU A 479 23.09 19.54 11.29
N GLN A 480 22.34 20.35 12.02
CA GLN A 480 22.44 20.38 13.49
C GLN A 480 21.56 19.35 14.21
N ARG A 481 20.51 18.82 13.56
CA ARG A 481 19.57 17.88 14.21
C ARG A 481 19.83 16.40 13.94
N VAL A 482 20.58 16.05 12.89
CA VAL A 482 20.86 14.63 12.55
C VAL A 482 21.81 13.97 13.56
N HIS A 483 22.55 14.75 14.35
CA HIS A 483 23.45 14.24 15.39
C HIS A 483 22.83 14.14 16.80
N GLN A 484 21.56 14.50 16.99
CA GLN A 484 20.86 14.28 18.26
C GLN A 484 19.84 13.15 18.08
N ASP A 485 20.31 11.91 18.19
CA ASP A 485 19.42 10.77 18.41
C ASP A 485 18.76 10.92 19.80
N PRO A 486 17.43 11.08 19.90
CA PRO A 486 16.74 11.19 21.19
C PRO A 486 16.88 9.94 22.06
N ARG A 487 17.40 8.82 21.52
CA ARG A 487 17.61 7.56 22.24
C ARG A 487 19.04 7.36 22.74
N SER A 488 19.95 8.30 22.53
CA SER A 488 21.27 8.24 23.18
C SER A 488 21.14 8.61 24.67
N PRO A 489 21.44 7.69 25.61
CA PRO A 489 21.34 7.99 27.03
C PRO A 489 22.36 9.09 27.39
N GLN A 490 21.87 10.26 27.80
CA GLN A 490 22.73 11.27 28.37
C GLN A 490 23.37 10.73 29.66
N PRO A 491 24.68 10.95 29.89
CA PRO A 491 25.31 10.57 31.14
C PRO A 491 24.68 11.38 32.27
N MET A 492 24.05 10.70 33.22
CA MET A 492 23.51 11.32 34.43
C MET A 492 24.66 11.93 35.23
N VAL A 493 24.77 13.26 35.19
CA VAL A 493 25.58 14.01 36.14
C VAL A 493 24.74 14.22 37.38
N GLU A 494 25.09 13.48 38.42
CA GLU A 494 24.59 13.57 39.79
C GLU A 494 24.85 15.00 40.32
N SER A 495 23.79 15.80 40.42
CA SER A 495 23.84 17.13 41.00
C SER A 495 23.40 17.06 42.46
N ALA A 496 24.36 17.19 43.36
CA ALA A 496 24.12 17.45 44.77
C ALA A 496 23.81 18.94 44.97
N GLU A 497 22.63 19.27 45.49
CA GLU A 497 22.40 20.54 46.18
C GLU A 497 23.14 20.56 47.53
N PRO A 498 23.46 21.75 48.06
CA PRO A 498 22.60 22.23 49.13
C PRO A 498 22.28 23.74 49.12
N HIS A 499 21.15 24.05 49.74
CA HIS A 499 20.60 25.36 50.12
C HIS A 499 21.56 26.32 50.86
N ALA A 500 21.35 27.63 50.68
CA ALA A 500 21.24 28.59 51.78
C ALA A 500 20.56 29.92 51.36
N GLN A 501 19.72 30.42 52.27
CA GLN A 501 18.94 31.66 52.25
C GLN A 501 19.78 32.95 52.34
N ALA A 502 19.23 34.06 51.83
CA ALA A 502 18.79 35.25 52.60
C ALA A 502 19.08 36.61 51.93
N ASP A 503 18.02 37.42 51.85
CA ASP A 503 17.91 38.87 52.09
C ASP A 503 18.86 39.88 51.41
N SER A 504 18.30 40.76 50.56
CA SER A 504 18.03 42.17 50.93
C SER A 504 17.62 43.06 49.75
N LEU A 505 16.45 43.70 49.92
CA LEU A 505 16.15 45.12 49.76
C LEU A 505 17.03 45.98 48.82
N GLY A 506 16.35 46.61 47.85
CA GLY A 506 16.27 48.07 47.88
C GLY A 506 16.63 48.87 46.61
N VAL A 507 15.62 49.64 46.17
CA VAL A 507 15.73 51.06 45.76
C VAL A 507 16.14 51.39 44.30
N ALA A 508 15.08 51.67 43.52
CA ALA A 508 14.75 52.95 42.87
C ALA A 508 15.61 53.56 41.73
N GLU A 509 14.86 53.91 40.66
CA GLU A 509 14.86 55.21 39.97
C GLU A 509 16.09 55.63 39.13
N ARG A 510 15.95 55.69 37.81
CA ARG A 510 15.86 56.95 37.02
C ARG A 510 16.08 56.72 35.51
N GLN A 511 15.03 57.06 34.75
CA GLN A 511 15.12 57.73 33.45
C GLN A 511 15.75 59.13 33.63
N PRO A 512 16.41 59.77 32.63
CA PRO A 512 15.68 60.26 31.45
C PRO A 512 16.44 60.36 30.12
N ALA A 513 15.61 60.71 29.13
CA ALA A 513 15.83 61.19 27.78
C ALA A 513 17.10 62.00 27.48
N GLY A 514 17.56 61.84 26.24
CA GLY A 514 18.44 62.78 25.53
C GLY A 514 18.18 62.69 24.03
N ALA A 515 17.64 63.76 23.46
CA ALA A 515 17.30 63.93 22.06
C ALA A 515 18.45 64.52 21.22
N ALA A 516 18.37 64.24 19.91
CA ALA A 516 18.80 65.04 18.76
C ALA A 516 20.32 65.32 18.54
N ALA A 517 20.83 64.95 17.35
CA ALA A 517 21.00 65.88 16.22
C ALA A 517 21.89 65.30 15.07
N SER A 518 21.36 65.43 13.84
CA SER A 518 22.00 65.86 12.58
C SER A 518 23.31 65.26 12.06
N SER A 519 23.27 64.68 10.84
CA SER A 519 24.17 64.98 9.68
C SER A 519 23.81 64.04 8.50
N SER A 520 23.10 64.44 7.44
CA SER A 520 23.53 65.20 6.24
C SER A 520 24.81 64.69 5.57
N ASN A 521 24.69 63.94 4.46
CA ASN A 521 25.27 64.31 3.17
C ASN A 521 24.84 63.38 2.02
N ASP A 522 24.27 64.01 1.00
CA ASP A 522 24.10 63.54 -0.38
C ASP A 522 25.46 63.38 -1.09
N MET A 523 25.60 62.36 -1.95
CA MET A 523 26.36 62.47 -3.19
C MET A 523 25.73 61.61 -4.29
N GLN A 524 25.16 62.31 -5.27
CA GLN A 524 24.88 61.81 -6.61
C GLN A 524 26.17 61.42 -7.35
N ALA A 525 26.13 60.32 -8.11
CA ALA A 525 26.77 60.22 -9.41
C ALA A 525 26.04 59.17 -10.26
N GLN A 526 25.61 59.62 -11.44
CA GLN A 526 24.95 58.83 -12.47
C GLN A 526 26.00 58.44 -13.56
N PRO A 527 25.58 57.82 -14.68
CA PRO A 527 26.04 56.52 -15.17
C PRO A 527 27.19 56.61 -16.18
N ASP A 528 27.86 55.49 -16.46
CA ASP A 528 28.56 55.37 -17.75
C ASP A 528 28.42 53.99 -18.38
N SER A 529 28.15 54.08 -19.67
CA SER A 529 27.93 53.07 -20.67
C SER A 529 29.22 52.38 -21.09
N THR A 530 29.18 51.06 -21.27
CA THR A 530 30.07 50.40 -22.25
C THR A 530 29.40 49.13 -22.75
N SER A 531 28.94 49.24 -24.00
CA SER A 531 28.46 48.18 -24.86
C SER A 531 29.67 47.44 -25.43
N GLU A 532 29.85 46.18 -25.08
CA GLU A 532 30.67 45.25 -25.87
C GLU A 532 29.79 44.09 -26.33
N LYS A 533 29.84 43.89 -27.65
CA LYS A 533 29.11 42.89 -28.43
C LYS A 533 29.72 41.50 -28.18
N GLU A 534 29.06 40.66 -27.40
CA GLU A 534 29.20 39.21 -27.50
C GLU A 534 28.04 38.67 -28.33
N SER A 535 28.27 38.61 -29.64
CA SER A 535 27.39 38.00 -30.62
C SER A 535 28.12 36.80 -31.18
N GLY A 536 27.84 35.61 -30.64
CA GLY A 536 28.15 34.35 -31.30
C GLY A 536 28.54 33.24 -30.32
N SER A 537 27.56 32.43 -29.90
CA SER A 537 27.75 31.00 -29.54
C SER A 537 26.45 30.30 -29.05
N ASP A 538 25.28 30.94 -29.00
CA ASP A 538 24.10 30.31 -28.36
C ASP A 538 23.39 29.21 -29.18
N GLN A 539 23.69 29.07 -30.47
CA GLN A 539 23.06 28.01 -31.29
C GLN A 539 23.67 26.63 -31.04
N ASP A 540 24.97 26.56 -30.70
CA ASP A 540 25.64 25.29 -30.44
C ASP A 540 25.24 24.72 -29.07
N THR A 541 25.06 25.57 -28.06
CA THR A 541 24.58 25.13 -26.72
C THR A 541 23.15 24.61 -26.77
N THR A 542 22.30 25.19 -27.59
CA THR A 542 20.90 24.74 -27.75
C THR A 542 20.83 23.42 -28.52
N SER A 543 21.69 23.23 -29.53
CA SER A 543 21.81 21.96 -30.27
C SER A 543 22.36 20.84 -29.39
N ASP A 544 23.38 21.12 -28.59
CA ASP A 544 23.97 20.17 -27.65
C ASP A 544 23.00 19.79 -26.53
N LEU A 545 22.21 20.76 -26.04
CA LEU A 545 21.14 20.51 -25.06
C LEU A 545 20.02 19.65 -25.64
N LEU A 546 19.56 19.94 -26.87
CA LEU A 546 18.51 19.13 -27.53
C LEU A 546 19.02 17.73 -27.89
N THR A 547 20.30 17.59 -28.20
CA THR A 547 20.96 16.30 -28.43
C THR A 547 21.09 15.54 -27.11
N ALA A 548 21.51 16.19 -26.04
CA ALA A 548 21.56 15.61 -24.69
C ALA A 548 20.17 15.21 -24.18
N LEU A 549 19.13 16.01 -24.43
CA LEU A 549 17.74 15.69 -24.07
C LEU A 549 17.16 14.54 -24.91
N ARG A 550 17.52 14.43 -26.20
CA ARG A 550 17.17 13.26 -27.02
C ARG A 550 17.87 12.01 -26.52
N ASN A 551 19.17 12.09 -26.20
CA ASN A 551 19.97 10.97 -25.71
C ASN A 551 19.57 10.56 -24.28
N SER A 552 19.12 11.51 -23.45
CA SER A 552 18.57 11.26 -22.10
C SER A 552 17.22 10.55 -22.13
N LYS A 553 16.47 10.67 -23.23
CA LYS A 553 15.17 10.00 -23.43
C LYS A 553 15.24 8.69 -24.20
N SER A 554 16.34 8.38 -24.89
CA SER A 554 16.38 7.24 -25.83
C SER A 554 16.88 5.93 -25.24
N ASP A 555 17.57 5.94 -24.10
CA ASP A 555 18.23 4.74 -23.59
C ASP A 555 18.05 4.60 -22.07
N ASN A 556 17.51 3.47 -21.63
CA ASN A 556 17.53 3.13 -20.20
C ASN A 556 18.97 3.14 -19.71
N PRO A 557 19.28 3.60 -18.49
CA PRO A 557 20.62 3.45 -17.95
C PRO A 557 20.99 1.96 -17.84
N PRO A 558 22.27 1.59 -17.95
CA PRO A 558 22.69 0.23 -17.64
C PRO A 558 22.35 -0.13 -16.19
N LEU A 559 22.14 -1.41 -15.92
CA LEU A 559 21.80 -1.93 -14.58
C LEU A 559 22.94 -1.70 -13.57
N SER A 560 24.17 -1.58 -14.07
CA SER A 560 25.38 -1.39 -13.28
C SER A 560 26.41 -0.54 -14.04
N GLY A 561 27.38 0.02 -13.32
CA GLY A 561 28.37 0.96 -13.88
C GLY A 561 29.33 0.36 -14.92
N ASP A 562 29.41 -0.96 -15.01
CA ASP A 562 30.14 -1.72 -16.03
C ASP A 562 29.36 -1.90 -17.34
N GLY A 563 28.12 -1.39 -17.42
CA GLY A 563 27.33 -1.38 -18.64
C GLY A 563 26.47 -2.62 -18.87
N VAL A 564 26.10 -3.38 -17.82
CA VAL A 564 25.19 -4.53 -17.96
C VAL A 564 23.79 -4.07 -18.36
N VAL A 565 23.18 -4.73 -19.34
CA VAL A 565 21.85 -4.42 -19.85
C VAL A 565 21.04 -5.70 -20.09
N ILE A 566 19.71 -5.58 -20.06
CA ILE A 566 18.80 -6.65 -20.49
C ILE A 566 18.41 -6.39 -21.94
N PHE A 567 18.64 -7.38 -22.79
CA PHE A 567 18.09 -7.40 -24.13
C PHE A 567 16.90 -8.36 -24.21
N ARG A 568 15.90 -8.01 -25.01
CA ARG A 568 14.78 -8.85 -25.38
C ARG A 568 14.86 -9.23 -26.85
N LEU A 569 14.76 -10.52 -27.11
CA LEU A 569 14.65 -11.06 -28.46
C LEU A 569 13.20 -10.91 -28.94
N THR A 570 13.01 -10.11 -29.98
CA THR A 570 11.70 -9.94 -30.62
C THR A 570 11.54 -10.90 -31.79
N ARG A 571 10.41 -11.62 -31.81
CA ARG A 571 10.04 -12.67 -32.79
C ARG A 571 11.00 -13.86 -32.78
N LYS A 572 10.46 -15.08 -32.94
CA LYS A 572 11.23 -16.33 -33.11
C LYS A 572 12.31 -16.57 -32.02
N ALA A 573 12.15 -15.97 -30.84
CA ALA A 573 13.08 -16.13 -29.74
C ALA A 573 13.26 -17.59 -29.31
N HIS A 574 12.26 -18.45 -29.56
CA HIS A 574 12.30 -19.89 -29.24
C HIS A 574 12.66 -20.80 -30.43
N ALA A 575 13.05 -20.24 -31.58
CA ALA A 575 13.46 -21.04 -32.73
C ALA A 575 14.75 -21.83 -32.40
N GLU A 576 14.83 -23.09 -32.83
CA GLU A 576 15.97 -23.96 -32.53
C GLU A 576 17.27 -23.42 -33.11
N GLU A 577 17.20 -22.75 -34.26
CA GLU A 577 18.33 -22.11 -34.92
C GLU A 577 18.89 -20.95 -34.08
N VAL A 578 18.01 -20.18 -33.43
CA VAL A 578 18.43 -19.12 -32.50
C VAL A 578 19.12 -19.72 -31.28
N ASN A 579 18.61 -20.84 -30.76
CA ASN A 579 19.25 -21.56 -29.66
C ASN A 579 20.62 -22.11 -30.07
N ALA A 580 20.74 -22.65 -31.28
CA ALA A 580 21.99 -23.17 -31.80
C ALA A 580 23.08 -22.09 -31.84
N VAL A 581 22.75 -20.88 -32.31
CA VAL A 581 23.69 -19.74 -32.33
C VAL A 581 24.02 -19.24 -30.92
N LEU A 582 23.02 -19.12 -30.04
CA LEU A 582 23.22 -18.63 -28.68
C LEU A 582 24.07 -19.57 -27.82
N PHE A 583 23.94 -20.88 -28.00
CA PHE A 583 24.55 -21.90 -27.15
C PHE A 583 25.73 -22.62 -27.80
N ASP A 584 26.11 -22.28 -29.02
CA ASP A 584 27.37 -22.72 -29.62
C ASP A 584 28.55 -21.99 -28.97
N ALA A 585 29.17 -22.65 -27.99
CA ALA A 585 30.36 -22.14 -27.31
C ALA A 585 31.53 -21.90 -28.28
N THR A 586 31.58 -22.55 -29.44
CA THR A 586 32.67 -22.35 -30.41
C THR A 586 32.34 -21.36 -31.52
N GLY A 587 31.13 -20.83 -31.53
CA GLY A 587 30.60 -20.00 -32.60
C GLY A 587 30.98 -18.51 -32.48
N PRO A 588 30.28 -17.63 -33.22
CA PRO A 588 30.55 -16.19 -33.23
C PRO A 588 30.44 -15.51 -31.86
N LEU A 589 29.68 -16.10 -30.93
CA LEU A 589 29.51 -15.62 -29.56
C LEU A 589 30.53 -16.20 -28.58
N TRP A 590 31.56 -16.91 -29.04
CA TRP A 590 32.64 -17.45 -28.21
C TRP A 590 33.23 -16.44 -27.21
N PRO A 591 33.50 -15.17 -27.55
CA PRO A 591 34.02 -14.21 -26.58
C PRO A 591 33.12 -14.02 -25.34
N LEU A 592 31.80 -14.11 -25.54
CA LEU A 592 30.81 -13.97 -24.47
C LEU A 592 30.74 -15.24 -23.62
N HIS A 593 30.73 -16.41 -24.26
CA HIS A 593 30.80 -17.71 -23.57
C HIS A 593 32.05 -17.82 -22.71
N ARG A 594 33.21 -17.48 -23.28
CA ARG A 594 34.49 -17.50 -22.58
C ARG A 594 34.47 -16.64 -21.32
N ARG A 595 33.91 -15.43 -21.38
CA ARG A 595 33.79 -14.52 -20.21
C ARG A 595 33.03 -15.16 -19.04
N VAL A 596 31.94 -15.86 -19.34
CA VAL A 596 31.07 -16.49 -18.33
C VAL A 596 31.70 -17.78 -17.80
N LEU A 597 32.27 -18.60 -18.68
CA LEU A 597 32.90 -19.87 -18.33
C LEU A 597 34.20 -19.67 -17.53
N GLU A 598 35.03 -18.66 -17.87
CA GLU A 598 36.26 -18.34 -17.11
C GLU A 598 35.94 -17.87 -15.67
N ALA A 599 34.74 -17.33 -15.43
CA ALA A 599 34.25 -16.98 -14.10
C ALA A 599 33.61 -18.16 -13.34
N GLY A 600 33.55 -19.36 -13.95
CA GLY A 600 32.91 -20.54 -13.34
C GLY A 600 31.38 -20.49 -13.35
N CYS A 601 30.78 -19.67 -14.21
CA CYS A 601 29.34 -19.57 -14.38
C CYS A 601 28.87 -20.32 -15.63
N GLU A 602 27.58 -20.64 -15.68
CA GLU A 602 26.93 -21.23 -16.86
C GLU A 602 26.23 -20.14 -17.68
N VAL A 603 26.23 -20.27 -19.01
CA VAL A 603 25.54 -19.32 -19.91
C VAL A 603 24.02 -19.49 -19.85
N ALA A 604 23.53 -20.70 -19.63
CA ALA A 604 22.09 -20.99 -19.55
C ALA A 604 21.77 -21.90 -18.36
N PRO A 605 21.98 -21.41 -17.13
CA PRO A 605 21.71 -22.23 -15.96
C PRO A 605 20.22 -22.54 -15.85
N GLU A 606 19.91 -23.76 -15.40
CA GLU A 606 18.53 -24.25 -15.31
C GLU A 606 17.67 -23.39 -14.36
N TRP A 607 18.27 -22.82 -13.32
CA TRP A 607 17.61 -21.96 -12.34
C TRP A 607 17.24 -20.56 -12.87
N SER A 608 17.83 -20.12 -13.98
CA SER A 608 17.60 -18.75 -14.48
C SER A 608 16.30 -18.67 -15.30
N PRO A 609 15.42 -17.68 -15.05
CA PRO A 609 14.28 -17.43 -15.92
C PRO A 609 14.68 -16.85 -17.29
N ILE A 610 15.88 -16.27 -17.41
CA ILE A 610 16.43 -15.66 -18.63
C ILE A 610 16.89 -16.76 -19.60
N LYS A 611 16.93 -16.43 -20.91
CA LYS A 611 17.35 -17.37 -21.96
C LYS A 611 18.86 -17.63 -21.93
N ALA A 612 19.68 -16.59 -21.81
CA ALA A 612 21.14 -16.70 -21.69
C ALA A 612 21.73 -15.53 -20.88
N LEU A 613 22.80 -15.82 -20.14
CA LEU A 613 23.60 -14.90 -19.35
C LEU A 613 24.99 -14.82 -20.00
N PHE A 614 25.35 -13.66 -20.54
CA PHE A 614 26.65 -13.33 -21.13
C PHE A 614 27.51 -12.45 -20.22
N VAL A 615 27.12 -12.36 -18.94
CA VAL A 615 27.84 -11.72 -17.84
C VAL A 615 27.85 -12.69 -16.67
N PRO A 616 28.98 -12.86 -15.95
CA PRO A 616 29.03 -13.69 -14.75
C PRO A 616 28.04 -13.18 -13.68
N LEU A 617 27.04 -13.99 -13.36
CA LEU A 617 25.99 -13.62 -12.40
C LEU A 617 25.57 -14.84 -11.58
N THR A 618 25.41 -14.65 -10.28
CA THR A 618 24.94 -15.69 -9.35
C THR A 618 23.41 -15.70 -9.24
N GLN A 619 22.84 -16.82 -8.78
CA GLN A 619 21.38 -16.94 -8.56
C GLN A 619 20.81 -15.86 -7.63
N PRO A 620 21.44 -15.53 -6.47
CA PRO A 620 20.94 -14.46 -5.60
C PRO A 620 20.88 -13.09 -6.29
N GLN A 621 21.91 -12.73 -7.07
CA GLN A 621 21.93 -11.45 -7.79
C GLN A 621 20.83 -11.36 -8.84
N LEU A 622 20.53 -12.46 -9.54
CA LEU A 622 19.40 -12.48 -10.48
C LEU A 622 18.05 -12.43 -9.75
N GLN A 623 17.95 -13.07 -8.59
CA GLN A 623 16.75 -12.99 -7.75
C GLN A 623 16.50 -11.56 -7.26
N GLU A 624 17.53 -10.84 -6.81
CA GLU A 624 17.45 -9.42 -6.44
C GLU A 624 16.92 -8.56 -7.60
N LEU A 625 17.38 -8.80 -8.83
CA LEU A 625 16.87 -8.12 -10.03
C LEU A 625 15.39 -8.42 -10.29
N THR A 626 14.91 -9.64 -9.98
CA THR A 626 13.50 -10.01 -10.15
C THR A 626 12.58 -9.59 -9.00
N GLN A 627 13.10 -9.46 -7.78
CA GLN A 627 12.30 -9.18 -6.57
C GLN A 627 11.64 -7.81 -6.60
N GLY A 628 12.20 -6.85 -7.35
CA GLY A 628 11.61 -5.52 -7.49
C GLY A 628 10.42 -5.42 -8.46
N ASN A 629 10.03 -6.50 -9.14
CA ASN A 629 9.04 -6.48 -10.24
C ASN A 629 9.31 -5.45 -11.36
N ILE A 630 10.53 -4.88 -11.41
CA ILE A 630 10.91 -3.83 -12.37
C ILE A 630 10.96 -4.38 -13.80
N TYR A 631 11.35 -5.66 -13.95
CA TYR A 631 11.47 -6.36 -15.22
C TYR A 631 10.75 -7.71 -15.19
N GLU A 632 9.93 -7.98 -16.20
CA GLU A 632 9.36 -9.31 -16.43
C GLU A 632 10.36 -10.21 -17.17
N LEU A 633 11.31 -10.77 -16.43
CA LEU A 633 12.32 -11.66 -16.98
C LEU A 633 11.72 -12.99 -17.45
N GLY A 634 12.28 -13.56 -18.51
CA GLY A 634 11.74 -14.76 -19.15
C GLY A 634 12.63 -15.30 -20.27
N LYS A 635 12.26 -16.43 -20.86
CA LYS A 635 13.05 -17.19 -21.86
C LYS A 635 13.16 -16.52 -23.25
N VAL A 636 12.93 -15.22 -23.31
CA VAL A 636 13.13 -14.33 -24.46
C VAL A 636 14.18 -13.25 -24.17
N HIS A 637 14.65 -13.16 -22.93
CA HIS A 637 15.60 -12.15 -22.49
C HIS A 637 17.03 -12.69 -22.51
N LEU A 638 18.00 -11.80 -22.71
CA LEU A 638 19.44 -12.02 -22.63
C LEU A 638 20.02 -10.97 -21.68
N LEU A 639 20.98 -11.37 -20.85
CA LEU A 639 21.73 -10.43 -20.01
C LEU A 639 23.16 -10.31 -20.57
N ALA A 640 23.57 -9.13 -21.01
CA ALA A 640 24.89 -8.91 -21.65
C ALA A 640 25.40 -7.49 -21.36
N LEU A 641 26.65 -7.19 -21.72
CA LEU A 641 27.13 -5.80 -21.68
C LEU A 641 26.54 -5.02 -22.85
N GLN A 642 26.39 -3.71 -22.69
CA GLN A 642 25.96 -2.82 -23.76
C GLN A 642 26.88 -2.91 -24.99
N SER A 643 28.18 -3.09 -24.77
CA SER A 643 29.18 -3.29 -25.82
C SER A 643 29.03 -4.61 -26.60
N ASP A 644 28.29 -5.59 -26.06
CA ASP A 644 28.07 -6.88 -26.72
C ASP A 644 26.92 -6.84 -27.76
N ALA A 645 26.19 -5.72 -27.86
CA ALA A 645 25.01 -5.58 -28.73
C ALA A 645 25.33 -5.80 -30.22
N GLU A 646 26.47 -5.26 -30.67
CA GLU A 646 26.93 -5.38 -32.06
C GLU A 646 27.29 -6.84 -32.37
N LEU A 647 28.04 -7.50 -31.49
CA LEU A 647 28.43 -8.90 -31.64
C LEU A 647 27.22 -9.84 -31.69
N LEU A 648 26.23 -9.63 -30.81
CA LEU A 648 24.96 -10.37 -30.83
C LEU A 648 24.22 -10.18 -32.15
N THR A 649 24.16 -8.94 -32.63
CA THR A 649 23.48 -8.59 -33.88
C THR A 649 24.18 -9.18 -35.10
N GLU A 650 25.52 -9.13 -35.12
CA GLU A 650 26.34 -9.74 -36.17
C GLU A 650 26.20 -11.26 -36.19
N ALA A 651 26.24 -11.93 -35.04
CA ALA A 651 26.02 -13.37 -34.95
C ALA A 651 24.65 -13.78 -35.50
N PHE A 652 23.57 -13.07 -35.14
CA PHE A 652 22.25 -13.33 -35.71
C PHE A 652 22.15 -12.96 -37.19
N ASN A 653 22.94 -11.99 -37.66
CA ASN A 653 22.95 -11.60 -39.06
C ASN A 653 23.71 -12.58 -39.96
N GLY A 654 24.81 -13.15 -39.46
CA GLY A 654 25.68 -14.08 -40.17
C GLY A 654 25.14 -15.51 -40.21
N GLU A 655 24.67 -16.03 -39.07
CA GLU A 655 24.31 -17.45 -38.92
C GLU A 655 22.84 -17.74 -39.25
N LEU A 656 21.94 -16.76 -39.11
CA LEU A 656 20.50 -16.97 -39.26
C LEU A 656 19.94 -16.42 -40.57
N GLN A 657 19.07 -17.22 -41.19
CA GLN A 657 18.24 -16.76 -42.30
C GLN A 657 17.34 -15.60 -41.86
N ARG A 658 17.10 -14.65 -42.78
CA ARG A 658 16.33 -13.42 -42.52
C ARG A 658 14.92 -13.68 -41.94
N SER A 659 14.32 -14.83 -42.23
CA SER A 659 12.98 -15.25 -41.75
C SER A 659 12.96 -15.70 -40.27
N VAL A 660 14.08 -16.16 -39.74
CA VAL A 660 14.21 -16.71 -38.37
C VAL A 660 14.99 -15.76 -37.45
N ARG A 661 15.68 -14.77 -38.03
CA ARG A 661 16.45 -13.76 -37.32
C ARG A 661 15.63 -12.96 -36.30
N PRO A 662 15.90 -13.09 -34.98
CA PRO A 662 15.27 -12.24 -33.97
C PRO A 662 15.84 -10.82 -34.07
N LYS A 663 15.06 -9.80 -33.70
CA LYS A 663 15.64 -8.47 -33.46
C LYS A 663 15.96 -8.31 -31.98
N LEU A 664 17.15 -7.80 -31.69
CA LEU A 664 17.56 -7.44 -30.35
C LEU A 664 16.98 -6.06 -30.00
N ARG A 665 16.24 -5.97 -28.89
CA ARG A 665 15.80 -4.70 -28.31
C ARG A 665 16.30 -4.60 -26.89
N ARG A 666 16.67 -3.41 -26.42
CA ARG A 666 16.96 -3.19 -24.99
C ARG A 666 15.64 -3.15 -24.23
N GLU A 667 15.53 -3.89 -23.13
CA GLU A 667 14.32 -3.88 -22.31
C GLU A 667 14.25 -2.59 -21.50
N THR A 668 13.08 -1.96 -21.49
CA THR A 668 12.74 -0.83 -20.62
C THR A 668 12.16 -1.36 -19.32
N PRO A 669 12.55 -0.80 -18.15
CA PRO A 669 11.79 -1.02 -16.92
C PRO A 669 10.31 -0.85 -17.22
N ARG A 670 9.47 -1.74 -16.71
CA ARG A 670 8.04 -1.41 -16.65
C ARG A 670 7.93 -0.20 -15.76
N ARG A 671 7.62 0.95 -16.35
CA ARG A 671 6.93 1.99 -15.61
C ARG A 671 5.50 1.45 -15.45
N ASP A 672 4.93 1.57 -14.26
CA ASP A 672 3.51 1.30 -14.02
C ASP A 672 2.64 2.36 -14.72
N GLU A 673 2.97 2.71 -15.96
CA GLU A 673 2.19 3.56 -16.85
C GLU A 673 0.93 2.76 -17.23
N GLU A 674 -0.17 3.16 -16.58
CA GLU A 674 -1.57 2.99 -16.97
C GLU A 674 -1.82 1.95 -18.07
N GLU A 675 -2.27 0.77 -17.66
CA GLU A 675 -2.84 -0.25 -18.54
C GLU A 675 -4.23 0.18 -19.07
N GLY A 676 -4.33 1.42 -19.57
CA GLY A 676 -5.57 2.13 -19.92
C GLY A 676 -5.60 2.79 -21.31
N ALA A 677 -4.52 2.76 -22.09
CA ALA A 677 -4.53 3.25 -23.47
C ALA A 677 -3.92 2.23 -24.43
N ARG A 678 -4.75 1.30 -24.92
CA ARG A 678 -4.39 0.52 -26.11
C ARG A 678 -4.40 1.44 -27.32
N ASP A 679 -3.23 1.77 -27.83
CA ASP A 679 -3.02 2.21 -29.21
C ASP A 679 -3.61 1.17 -30.16
N GLN A 680 -4.79 1.47 -30.71
CA GLN A 680 -5.28 0.83 -31.93
C GLN A 680 -4.43 1.36 -33.09
N GLU A 681 -3.56 0.51 -33.59
CA GLU A 681 -2.94 0.67 -34.91
C GLU A 681 -4.09 0.83 -35.94
N PRO A 682 -4.16 1.93 -36.72
CA PRO A 682 -5.31 2.19 -37.58
C PRO A 682 -5.32 1.16 -38.71
N LEU A 683 -6.31 0.26 -38.66
CA LEU A 683 -6.64 -0.64 -39.74
C LEU A 683 -7.14 0.22 -40.91
N LEU A 684 -6.33 0.34 -41.96
CA LEU A 684 -6.75 0.90 -43.25
C LEU A 684 -7.85 0.01 -43.85
N VAL A 685 -9.10 0.33 -43.54
CA VAL A 685 -10.28 -0.21 -44.22
C VAL A 685 -10.42 0.54 -45.54
N MET A 686 -10.13 -0.15 -46.65
CA MET A 686 -10.56 0.30 -47.98
C MET A 686 -12.07 0.16 -48.08
N GLU A 687 -12.79 1.28 -47.98
CA GLU A 687 -14.17 1.37 -48.45
C GLU A 687 -14.17 1.43 -49.99
N GLY A 688 -14.41 0.27 -50.60
CA GLY A 688 -14.84 0.15 -51.99
C GLY A 688 -16.32 -0.19 -52.01
N GLY A 689 -17.15 0.81 -52.33
CA GLY A 689 -18.59 0.64 -52.54
C GLY A 689 -18.88 -0.21 -53.79
N ILE A 690 -19.80 -1.15 -53.66
CA ILE A 690 -20.58 -1.69 -54.77
C ILE A 690 -22.04 -1.78 -54.32
N ASP A 691 -22.86 -0.99 -55.02
CA ASP A 691 -24.32 -1.04 -55.03
C ASP A 691 -24.86 -2.45 -55.28
N GLY A 692 -25.91 -2.87 -54.57
CA GLY A 692 -26.59 -4.10 -54.94
C GLY A 692 -27.71 -4.63 -54.04
N VAL A 693 -28.88 -4.00 -54.14
CA VAL A 693 -30.21 -4.64 -54.10
C VAL A 693 -30.84 -5.00 -52.74
N ARG A 694 -32.01 -4.36 -52.51
CA ARG A 694 -33.05 -4.64 -51.51
C ARG A 694 -34.03 -5.75 -52.02
N THR A 695 -34.59 -6.49 -51.06
CA THR A 695 -35.98 -7.05 -50.88
C THR A 695 -36.80 -7.50 -52.11
N ASP A 696 -37.62 -8.56 -52.08
CA ASP A 696 -38.87 -8.68 -51.29
C ASP A 696 -39.53 -10.08 -51.47
N SER A 697 -40.43 -10.43 -50.53
CA SER A 697 -41.61 -11.33 -50.66
C SER A 697 -41.45 -12.85 -50.79
N ASP A 698 -41.76 -13.61 -49.72
CA ASP A 698 -42.85 -14.61 -49.68
C ASP A 698 -42.82 -15.46 -48.38
N LEU A 699 -44.02 -15.93 -47.97
CA LEU A 699 -44.35 -16.90 -46.90
C LEU A 699 -44.43 -16.27 -45.49
N GLY A 700 -45.56 -16.21 -44.79
CA GLY A 700 -46.75 -17.06 -44.77
C GLY A 700 -46.97 -17.54 -43.33
N TYR A 701 -47.91 -16.91 -42.59
CA TYR A 701 -48.37 -17.38 -41.27
C TYR A 701 -49.06 -18.75 -41.36
N PRO A 702 -49.07 -19.54 -40.28
CA PRO A 702 -50.20 -20.41 -39.99
C PRO A 702 -51.02 -19.91 -38.78
N VAL A 703 -52.33 -19.89 -39.00
CA VAL A 703 -53.40 -19.82 -38.00
C VAL A 703 -53.61 -21.22 -37.42
N TYR A 704 -53.87 -21.31 -36.12
CA TYR A 704 -54.73 -22.36 -35.57
C TYR A 704 -55.73 -21.74 -34.60
N GLU A 705 -57.02 -21.90 -34.93
CA GLU A 705 -58.16 -21.71 -34.04
C GLU A 705 -58.45 -23.02 -33.28
N ALA A 706 -58.63 -22.92 -31.97
CA ALA A 706 -59.80 -23.40 -31.22
C ALA A 706 -59.71 -22.89 -29.77
#